data_AF-A0A849AIG2-F1
#
_entry.id   AF-A0A849AIG2-F1
#
_cell.length_a   1.000
_cell.length_b   1.000
_cell.length_c   1.000
_cell.angle_alpha   90.00
_cell.angle_beta   90.00
_cell.angle_gamma   90.00
#
_symmetry.space_group_name_H-M   'P 1'
#
loop_
_entity.id
_entity.type
_entity.pdbx_description
1 polymer ?
#
loop_
_entity_poly.entity_id
_entity_poly.type
_entity_poly.pdbx_seq_one_letter_code
_entity_poly.pdbx_strand_id
1 'polypeptide(L)'
;MPRFPQDVPRLTGEGVLLRAHTEADIPRIVSSCNDRRSRQWLSLPAPYAAEQARDYLAHVAQGWADESECVWAVEAAGQYAGSITLHRRSPAAREVGYLTHPDSRGQGVTSAAVRRVVRHAFEDMQLPTVTWRAGRGNWGSRRAAWAAGFTVDGVWPAQATDGHGAPEDLWVGHVHAEGWTGAPTRPWWKPKVLEKNGIRLRPWRADDHLQEPDDGMRLMATRMQPTPGDFPAWLLRTGERMASGAAVVWCVADAAHDEPLGQIQVTGLDVDFIAGTGEVGYWLYPHARGRGVMTTALELVREHAFAERTDESGTTGLGLHRLQAGTDARNQASERTLRRAGFRSWGTERSVLRQADGSHTDALNWELLATDDVAAQAIWPRDVPVLEDETIRLRPWRESDREALPSEIDELARTFMPAGAQPTPDTFDAWFARRRRNIDSGSAVAWCIADPATDRAVGDMLLFGIGDGTATSAEIGYWLLPDARGHGYLQQALELVVPHAFSSVDDGGMGLTRLHAATDLANAASQALLTGAGFRRWGQDRQAYTGSDGTISDGAYFELLSSDDRESRRSATPPALDFPDVRLRPLRRDDVGPLARTWADPEIAKWLSIAQDDLGAQAADYVRAKRYADPETHGLWWVVCAAESDDFAGVAGLQHITGGPASSAEVGYWLAPDARGHGLATAAVRALVAFAFLAPGRGGLGVRRVTAGVGDGNTASLRALQSAGLQVVGRARQAEALGDGSVVDLLLLDRVAPGTGEED
;
A
#
# COMPACT_ATOMS: atom_id res chain seq x y z
N MET A 1 55.12 46.11 33.31
CA MET A 1 53.96 45.23 33.58
C MET A 1 52.71 46.07 33.53
N PRO A 2 51.68 45.69 32.75
CA PRO A 2 50.36 46.30 32.86
C PRO A 2 49.78 45.94 34.22
N ARG A 3 49.22 46.91 34.94
CA ARG A 3 48.51 46.66 36.19
C ARG A 3 47.04 46.42 35.84
N PHE A 4 46.62 45.16 35.84
CA PHE A 4 45.19 44.83 35.70
C PHE A 4 44.39 45.48 36.82
N PRO A 5 43.13 45.89 36.57
CA PRO A 5 42.24 46.35 37.62
C PRO A 5 42.14 45.30 38.74
N GLN A 6 42.05 45.74 40.00
CA GLN A 6 42.03 44.84 41.16
C GLN A 6 40.74 44.00 41.25
N ASP A 7 39.74 44.37 40.45
CA ASP A 7 38.36 43.92 40.45
C ASP A 7 38.00 43.02 39.25
N VAL A 8 38.98 42.53 38.47
CA VAL A 8 38.70 41.52 37.42
C VAL A 8 37.97 40.31 38.05
N PRO A 9 36.72 40.01 37.63
CA PRO A 9 35.93 38.95 38.25
C PRO A 9 36.59 37.59 38.12
N ARG A 10 36.61 36.82 39.21
CA ARG A 10 37.07 35.43 39.23
C ARG A 10 35.87 34.49 39.12
N LEU A 11 35.69 33.88 37.95
CA LEU A 11 34.54 33.00 37.69
C LEU A 11 34.99 31.54 37.73
N THR A 12 34.37 30.71 38.58
CA THR A 12 34.76 29.31 38.78
C THR A 12 33.60 28.36 38.47
N GLY A 13 33.92 27.21 37.89
CA GLY A 13 33.04 26.03 37.86
C GLY A 13 33.30 25.14 36.66
N GLU A 14 32.76 23.92 36.69
CA GLU A 14 32.97 22.90 35.63
C GLU A 14 34.45 22.64 35.31
N GLY A 15 35.32 22.69 36.34
CA GLY A 15 36.75 22.43 36.21
C GLY A 15 37.56 23.57 35.59
N VAL A 16 36.96 24.74 35.35
CA VAL A 16 37.66 25.94 34.86
C VAL A 16 37.63 27.09 35.87
N LEU A 17 38.71 27.88 35.86
CA LEU A 17 38.83 29.16 36.55
C LEU A 17 39.10 30.25 35.51
N LEU A 18 38.22 31.25 35.46
CA LEU A 18 38.44 32.48 34.70
C LEU A 18 39.05 33.51 35.64
N ARG A 19 40.21 34.05 35.26
CA ARG A 19 40.96 35.00 36.07
C ARG A 19 41.63 36.06 35.20
N ALA A 20 42.17 37.10 35.82
CA ALA A 20 43.09 38.01 35.14
C ALA A 20 44.30 37.26 34.57
N HIS A 21 44.80 37.73 33.42
CA HIS A 21 46.05 37.25 32.85
C HIS A 21 47.25 37.63 33.73
N THR A 22 48.29 36.82 33.64
CA THR A 22 49.57 37.01 34.32
C THR A 22 50.72 36.83 33.35
N GLU A 23 51.92 37.32 33.70
CA GLU A 23 53.10 37.15 32.86
C GLU A 23 53.47 35.66 32.64
N ALA A 24 53.09 34.78 33.58
CA ALA A 24 53.27 33.34 33.46
C ALA A 24 52.44 32.70 32.32
N ASP A 25 51.42 33.39 31.80
CA ASP A 25 50.58 32.89 30.70
C ASP A 25 51.28 33.07 29.32
N ILE A 26 52.27 33.98 29.22
CA ILE A 26 52.92 34.36 27.95
C ILE A 26 53.44 33.17 27.14
N PRO A 27 54.20 32.21 27.70
CA PRO A 27 54.71 31.08 26.92
C PRO A 27 53.60 30.26 26.25
N ARG A 28 52.46 30.08 26.94
CA ARG A 28 51.32 29.32 26.43
C ARG A 28 50.46 30.15 25.47
N ILE A 29 50.37 31.47 25.64
CA ILE A 29 49.79 32.38 24.63
C ILE A 29 50.59 32.29 23.32
N VAL A 30 51.92 32.41 23.40
CA VAL A 30 52.82 32.32 22.24
C VAL A 30 52.67 30.98 21.52
N SER A 31 52.66 29.87 22.27
CA SER A 31 52.40 28.53 21.72
C SER A 31 51.03 28.47 21.00
N SER A 32 49.97 28.99 21.62
CA SER A 32 48.62 28.99 21.06
C SER A 32 48.53 29.80 19.76
N CYS A 33 49.18 30.94 19.68
CA CYS A 33 49.17 31.83 18.50
C CYS A 33 50.03 31.31 17.35
N ASN A 34 51.04 30.46 17.62
CA ASN A 34 51.85 29.82 16.58
C ASN A 34 51.30 28.46 16.12
N ASP A 35 50.35 27.87 16.85
CA ASP A 35 49.69 26.62 16.44
C ASP A 35 49.02 26.74 15.07
N ARG A 36 49.29 25.75 14.20
CA ARG A 36 48.81 25.71 12.81
C ARG A 36 47.30 25.91 12.70
N ARG A 37 46.52 25.31 13.61
CA ARG A 37 45.06 25.39 13.58
C ARG A 37 44.55 26.75 14.06
N SER A 38 45.19 27.37 15.05
CA SER A 38 44.85 28.74 15.48
C SER A 38 45.10 29.75 14.36
N ARG A 39 46.26 29.65 13.69
CA ARG A 39 46.67 30.56 12.60
C ARG A 39 45.74 30.53 11.38
N GLN A 40 44.99 29.45 11.18
CA GLN A 40 43.97 29.38 10.13
C GLN A 40 42.89 30.46 10.30
N TRP A 41 42.55 30.80 11.55
CA TRP A 41 41.43 31.69 11.90
C TRP A 41 41.88 33.02 12.52
N LEU A 42 43.19 33.19 12.74
CA LEU A 42 43.76 34.35 13.41
C LEU A 42 44.77 35.04 12.50
N SER A 43 44.50 36.30 12.17
CA SER A 43 45.40 37.17 11.41
C SER A 43 46.43 37.80 12.35
N LEU A 44 47.43 37.01 12.75
CA LEU A 44 48.49 37.40 13.68
C LEU A 44 49.88 37.37 13.02
N PRO A 45 50.85 38.16 13.54
CA PRO A 45 52.25 38.10 13.11
C PRO A 45 52.81 36.68 13.04
N ALA A 46 53.74 36.46 12.10
CA ALA A 46 54.37 35.17 11.83
C ALA A 46 55.90 35.33 11.79
N PRO A 47 56.66 34.80 12.77
CA PRO A 47 56.19 34.13 14.00
C PRO A 47 55.59 35.11 15.02
N TYR A 48 54.72 34.62 15.89
CA TYR A 48 54.21 35.36 17.05
C TYR A 48 55.18 35.19 18.21
N ALA A 49 55.69 36.26 18.82
CA ALA A 49 56.70 36.19 19.88
C ALA A 49 56.21 36.76 21.22
N ALA A 50 57.05 36.61 22.25
CA ALA A 50 56.73 37.04 23.62
C ALA A 50 56.48 38.55 23.74
N GLU A 51 57.09 39.37 22.88
CA GLU A 51 56.85 40.82 22.83
C GLU A 51 55.40 41.12 22.42
N GLN A 52 54.91 40.53 21.33
CA GLN A 52 53.52 40.69 20.91
C GLN A 52 52.53 40.16 21.97
N ALA A 53 52.89 39.11 22.70
CA ALA A 53 52.08 38.62 23.82
C ALA A 53 52.02 39.63 24.97
N ARG A 54 53.12 40.34 25.28
CA ARG A 54 53.11 41.42 26.28
C ARG A 54 52.25 42.61 25.83
N ASP A 55 52.34 42.97 24.55
CA ASP A 55 51.51 44.02 23.96
C ASP A 55 50.01 43.66 24.01
N TYR A 56 49.69 42.40 23.72
CA TYR A 56 48.34 41.86 23.89
C TYR A 56 47.87 41.95 25.35
N LEU A 57 48.69 41.56 26.34
CA LEU A 57 48.31 41.70 27.75
C LEU A 57 48.14 43.16 28.19
N ALA A 58 48.92 44.09 27.62
CA ALA A 58 48.73 45.52 27.86
C ALA A 58 47.41 46.03 27.28
N HIS A 59 47.05 45.58 26.08
CA HIS A 59 45.75 45.88 25.46
C HIS A 59 44.59 45.33 26.29
N VAL A 60 44.68 44.07 26.73
CA VAL A 60 43.69 43.41 27.60
C VAL A 60 43.51 44.18 28.92
N ALA A 61 44.59 44.64 29.55
CA ALA A 61 44.50 45.46 30.76
C ALA A 61 43.83 46.83 30.53
N GLN A 62 44.08 47.44 29.38
CA GLN A 62 43.43 48.69 28.98
C GLN A 62 41.93 48.48 28.70
N GLY A 63 41.56 47.40 28.01
CA GLY A 63 40.17 47.06 27.71
C GLY A 63 39.31 46.83 28.96
N TRP A 64 39.91 46.27 30.02
CA TRP A 64 39.27 46.19 31.33
C TRP A 64 39.10 47.57 32.00
N ALA A 65 40.03 48.51 31.80
CA ALA A 65 39.99 49.83 32.42
C ALA A 65 38.98 50.79 31.76
N ASP A 66 38.74 50.65 30.45
CA ASP A 66 37.76 51.46 29.70
C ASP A 66 36.47 50.69 29.34
N GLU A 67 36.35 49.45 29.80
CA GLU A 67 35.24 48.53 29.58
C GLU A 67 34.88 48.29 28.09
N SER A 68 35.86 48.46 27.19
CA SER A 68 35.70 48.13 25.76
C SER A 68 35.67 46.63 25.51
N GLU A 69 36.45 45.86 26.28
CA GLU A 69 36.44 44.40 26.26
C GLU A 69 36.83 43.79 27.60
N CYS A 70 36.12 42.72 28.00
CA CYS A 70 36.46 41.94 29.19
C CYS A 70 37.12 40.64 28.75
N VAL A 71 38.41 40.49 29.02
CA VAL A 71 39.21 39.35 28.54
C VAL A 71 39.79 38.59 29.73
N TRP A 72 39.40 37.32 29.89
CA TRP A 72 39.87 36.45 30.97
C TRP A 72 40.85 35.40 30.45
N ALA A 73 41.85 35.08 31.27
CA ALA A 73 42.62 33.85 31.13
C ALA A 73 41.75 32.69 31.62
N VAL A 74 41.59 31.68 30.77
CA VAL A 74 40.97 30.41 31.12
C VAL A 74 42.05 29.52 31.69
N GLU A 75 41.91 29.14 32.96
CA GLU A 75 42.77 28.16 33.63
C GLU A 75 42.01 26.84 33.79
N ALA A 76 42.67 25.74 33.43
CA ALA A 76 42.18 24.38 33.64
C ALA A 76 43.35 23.51 34.10
N ALA A 77 43.12 22.62 35.07
CA ALA A 77 44.16 21.80 35.69
C ALA A 77 45.40 22.61 36.18
N GLY A 78 45.17 23.83 36.68
CA GLY A 78 46.22 24.71 37.22
C GLY A 78 47.13 25.37 36.17
N GLN A 79 46.78 25.30 34.88
CA GLN A 79 47.54 25.89 33.79
C GLN A 79 46.67 26.71 32.84
N TYR A 80 47.28 27.67 32.15
CA TYR A 80 46.61 28.43 31.09
C TYR A 80 46.10 27.49 29.98
N ALA A 81 44.80 27.53 29.74
CA ALA A 81 44.09 26.72 28.75
C ALA A 81 43.55 27.55 27.58
N GLY A 82 43.58 28.89 27.67
CA GLY A 82 43.08 29.77 26.63
C GLY A 82 42.72 31.16 27.12
N SER A 83 42.19 31.99 26.22
CA SER A 83 41.57 33.28 26.54
C SER A 83 40.10 33.25 26.13
N ILE A 84 39.25 33.93 26.89
CA ILE A 84 37.86 34.19 26.51
C ILE A 84 37.56 35.68 26.70
N THR A 85 36.80 36.24 25.78
CA THR A 85 36.52 37.68 25.70
C THR A 85 35.03 37.93 25.59
N LEU A 86 34.55 39.00 26.23
CA LEU A 86 33.31 39.70 25.89
C LEU A 86 33.64 41.06 25.28
N HIS A 87 33.46 41.19 23.97
CA HIS A 87 33.66 42.45 23.26
C HIS A 87 32.38 43.29 23.31
N ARG A 88 32.50 44.59 23.62
CA ARG A 88 31.38 45.53 23.52
C ARG A 88 31.06 45.80 22.04
N ARG A 89 29.91 45.32 21.57
CA ARG A 89 29.40 45.59 20.20
C ARG A 89 28.45 46.77 20.16
N SER A 90 27.64 46.90 21.19
CA SER A 90 26.73 48.02 21.41
C SER A 90 26.56 48.23 22.91
N PRO A 91 25.85 49.27 23.38
CA PRO A 91 25.51 49.39 24.79
C PRO A 91 24.81 48.15 25.36
N ALA A 92 23.90 47.54 24.58
CA ALA A 92 23.02 46.43 25.01
C ALA A 92 23.50 45.03 24.64
N ALA A 93 24.57 44.87 23.84
CA ALA A 93 25.05 43.56 23.40
C ALA A 93 26.55 43.39 23.60
N ARG A 94 26.95 42.19 24.03
CA ARG A 94 28.34 41.74 24.05
C ARG A 94 28.50 40.53 23.14
N GLU A 95 29.64 40.45 22.49
CA GLU A 95 30.01 39.30 21.67
C GLU A 95 31.08 38.46 22.37
N VAL A 96 30.86 37.16 22.47
CA VAL A 96 31.84 36.24 23.01
C VAL A 96 32.84 35.80 21.94
N GLY A 97 34.13 35.94 22.25
CA GLY A 97 35.25 35.41 21.45
C GLY A 97 36.15 34.53 22.33
N TYR A 98 36.85 33.57 21.74
CA TYR A 98 37.76 32.71 22.52
C TYR A 98 38.87 32.09 21.68
N LEU A 99 39.99 31.84 22.37
CA LEU A 99 41.14 31.09 21.87
C LEU A 99 41.40 29.93 22.84
N THR A 100 41.55 28.72 22.33
CA THR A 100 41.83 27.53 23.14
C THR A 100 43.23 27.01 22.84
N HIS A 101 44.03 26.83 23.89
CA HIS A 101 45.36 26.24 23.80
C HIS A 101 45.29 24.83 23.20
N PRO A 102 46.23 24.42 22.33
CA PRO A 102 46.24 23.10 21.70
C PRO A 102 46.01 21.93 22.68
N ASP A 103 46.73 21.91 23.79
CA ASP A 103 46.64 20.87 24.84
C ASP A 103 45.25 20.76 25.52
N SER A 104 44.39 21.78 25.39
CA SER A 104 43.11 21.86 26.11
C SER A 104 41.90 21.61 25.20
N ARG A 105 42.12 21.36 23.90
CA ARG A 105 41.05 21.09 22.93
C ARG A 105 40.42 19.71 23.18
N GLY A 106 39.11 19.60 22.93
CA GLY A 106 38.38 18.33 23.06
C GLY A 106 38.01 17.93 24.50
N GLN A 107 38.41 18.72 25.50
CA GLN A 107 38.17 18.43 26.92
C GLN A 107 36.99 19.23 27.52
N GLY A 108 36.23 19.95 26.70
CA GLY A 108 35.08 20.76 27.14
C GLY A 108 35.43 22.10 27.83
N VAL A 109 36.72 22.40 28.03
CA VAL A 109 37.21 23.62 28.70
C VAL A 109 36.60 24.91 28.14
N THR A 110 36.60 25.07 26.81
CA THR A 110 36.07 26.28 26.16
C THR A 110 34.58 26.43 26.36
N SER A 111 33.80 25.35 26.25
CA SER A 111 32.34 25.38 26.46
C SER A 111 32.01 25.74 27.91
N ALA A 112 32.75 25.19 28.87
CA ALA A 112 32.62 25.55 30.28
C ALA A 112 32.94 27.04 30.52
N ALA A 113 34.03 27.55 29.93
CA ALA A 113 34.36 28.97 29.99
C ALA A 113 33.27 29.86 29.39
N VAL A 114 32.74 29.52 28.21
CA VAL A 114 31.65 30.27 27.55
C VAL A 114 30.41 30.30 28.44
N ARG A 115 30.00 29.17 29.04
CA ARG A 115 28.85 29.15 29.98
C ARG A 115 29.07 30.07 31.18
N ARG A 116 30.28 30.11 31.75
CA ARG A 116 30.60 31.00 32.88
C ARG A 116 30.53 32.47 32.49
N VAL A 117 31.06 32.81 31.33
CA VAL A 117 31.04 34.18 30.81
C VAL A 117 29.61 34.63 30.44
N VAL A 118 28.81 33.76 29.81
CA VAL A 118 27.40 34.06 29.50
C VAL A 118 26.59 34.23 30.79
N ARG A 119 26.80 33.36 31.78
CA ARG A 119 26.14 33.52 33.09
C ARG A 119 26.47 34.86 33.74
N HIS A 120 27.76 35.22 33.77
CA HIS A 120 28.19 36.52 34.29
C HIS A 120 27.56 37.70 33.51
N ALA A 121 27.50 37.60 32.18
CA ALA A 121 26.84 38.61 31.35
C ALA A 121 25.36 38.80 31.70
N PHE A 122 24.64 37.72 32.03
CA PHE A 122 23.21 37.78 32.35
C PHE A 122 22.92 38.13 33.81
N GLU A 123 23.63 37.52 34.76
CA GLU A 123 23.37 37.67 36.20
C GLU A 123 23.99 38.95 36.76
N ASP A 124 25.27 39.20 36.44
CA ASP A 124 26.03 40.30 37.04
C ASP A 124 25.99 41.57 36.18
N MET A 125 26.07 41.42 34.85
CA MET A 125 26.04 42.56 33.92
C MET A 125 24.62 42.90 33.43
N GLN A 126 23.61 42.07 33.74
CA GLN A 126 22.20 42.26 33.35
C GLN A 126 21.99 42.50 31.84
N LEU A 127 22.80 41.84 31.01
CA LEU A 127 22.69 41.96 29.55
C LEU A 127 21.54 41.08 29.03
N PRO A 128 20.73 41.55 28.08
CA PRO A 128 19.64 40.75 27.53
C PRO A 128 20.12 39.65 26.58
N THR A 129 21.27 39.85 25.93
CA THR A 129 21.76 39.00 24.84
C THR A 129 23.28 38.94 24.81
N VAL A 130 23.83 37.76 24.54
CA VAL A 130 25.23 37.56 24.14
C VAL A 130 25.27 36.99 22.74
N THR A 131 26.07 37.59 21.86
CA THR A 131 26.27 37.12 20.48
C THR A 131 27.58 36.35 20.35
N TRP A 132 27.70 35.57 19.28
CA TRP A 132 28.91 34.83 18.92
C TRP A 132 29.06 34.86 17.40
N ARG A 133 30.31 34.88 16.94
CA ARG A 133 30.64 34.68 15.53
C ARG A 133 31.88 33.83 15.36
N ALA A 134 31.95 33.11 14.24
CA ALA A 134 33.15 32.37 13.86
C ALA A 134 33.23 32.18 12.35
N GLY A 135 34.46 32.09 11.85
CA GLY A 135 34.74 31.66 10.48
C GLY A 135 33.97 30.40 10.11
N ARG A 136 33.29 30.43 8.96
CA ARG A 136 32.48 29.31 8.47
C ARG A 136 33.38 28.11 8.21
N GLY A 137 33.06 26.98 8.85
CA GLY A 137 33.92 25.78 8.85
C GLY A 137 34.79 25.63 10.11
N ASN A 138 34.81 26.64 11.01
CA ASN A 138 35.45 26.51 12.33
C ASN A 138 34.57 25.69 13.29
N TRP A 139 34.46 24.39 13.01
CA TRP A 139 33.61 23.45 13.75
C TRP A 139 33.92 23.38 15.24
N GLY A 140 35.17 23.63 15.63
CA GLY A 140 35.57 23.68 17.05
C GLY A 140 34.90 24.84 17.77
N SER A 141 34.92 26.03 17.16
CA SER A 141 34.23 27.21 17.70
C SER A 141 32.72 26.99 17.72
N ARG A 142 32.12 26.56 16.61
CA ARG A 142 30.68 26.29 16.56
C ARG A 142 30.24 25.23 17.58
N ARG A 143 31.03 24.19 17.81
CA ARG A 143 30.75 23.17 18.83
C ARG A 143 30.80 23.76 20.23
N ALA A 144 31.73 24.68 20.52
CA ALA A 144 31.81 25.33 21.82
C ALA A 144 30.60 26.24 22.09
N ALA A 145 30.18 27.02 21.09
CA ALA A 145 28.98 27.86 21.16
C ALA A 145 27.70 27.00 21.31
N TRP A 146 27.53 25.98 20.49
CA TRP A 146 26.41 25.01 20.60
C TRP A 146 26.32 24.39 22.00
N ALA A 147 27.46 23.93 22.55
CA ALA A 147 27.52 23.33 23.87
C ALA A 147 27.16 24.30 25.01
N ALA A 148 27.23 25.61 24.76
CA ALA A 148 26.81 26.65 25.68
C ALA A 148 25.40 27.20 25.41
N GLY A 149 24.65 26.56 24.50
CA GLY A 149 23.25 26.88 24.20
C GLY A 149 23.03 27.93 23.13
N PHE A 150 24.06 28.33 22.37
CA PHE A 150 23.89 29.29 21.28
C PHE A 150 23.07 28.71 20.13
N THR A 151 22.11 29.51 19.66
CA THR A 151 21.40 29.31 18.40
C THR A 151 22.19 29.99 17.29
N VAL A 152 22.37 29.34 16.14
CA VAL A 152 23.02 29.93 14.96
C VAL A 152 21.93 30.55 14.08
N ASP A 153 21.99 31.87 13.89
CA ASP A 153 20.99 32.64 13.14
C ASP A 153 21.20 32.54 11.64
N GLY A 154 22.44 32.35 11.20
CA GLY A 154 22.77 32.23 9.79
C GLY A 154 24.23 32.40 9.45
N VAL A 155 24.48 32.63 8.17
CA VAL A 155 25.79 32.91 7.59
C VAL A 155 25.79 34.35 7.10
N TRP A 156 26.75 35.15 7.56
CA TRP A 156 26.99 36.48 7.04
C TRP A 156 28.16 36.44 6.04
N PRO A 157 27.92 36.65 4.74
CA PRO A 157 28.94 36.49 3.71
C PRO A 157 30.03 37.57 3.78
N ALA A 158 31.27 37.16 3.52
CA ALA A 158 32.44 38.03 3.31
C ALA A 158 32.61 39.16 4.35
N GLN A 159 32.45 38.86 5.64
CA GLN A 159 32.57 39.84 6.74
C GLN A 159 33.92 39.83 7.46
N ALA A 160 34.73 38.79 7.24
CA ALA A 160 36.07 38.68 7.79
C ALA A 160 37.08 38.40 6.69
N THR A 161 38.35 38.37 7.10
CA THR A 161 39.42 37.82 6.28
C THR A 161 40.03 36.65 7.03
N ASP A 162 40.31 35.56 6.31
CA ASP A 162 40.99 34.41 6.89
C ASP A 162 42.46 34.74 7.23
N GLY A 163 43.18 33.77 7.80
CA GLY A 163 44.61 33.93 8.12
C GLY A 163 45.53 34.18 6.91
N HIS A 164 45.00 34.13 5.68
CA HIS A 164 45.69 34.41 4.41
C HIS A 164 45.21 35.70 3.74
N GLY A 165 44.24 36.43 4.33
CA GLY A 165 43.70 37.68 3.81
C GLY A 165 42.56 37.52 2.81
N ALA A 166 42.06 36.30 2.57
CA ALA A 166 40.92 36.07 1.68
C ALA A 166 39.60 36.35 2.39
N PRO A 167 38.55 36.87 1.70
CA PRO A 167 37.24 37.09 2.29
C PRO A 167 36.64 35.80 2.87
N GLU A 168 36.10 35.90 4.07
CA GLU A 168 35.58 34.77 4.83
C GLU A 168 34.12 35.01 5.27
N ASP A 169 33.29 33.98 5.07
CA ASP A 169 31.93 33.89 5.61
C ASP A 169 31.95 33.66 7.12
N LEU A 170 31.05 34.29 7.86
CA LEU A 170 30.93 34.09 9.31
C LEU A 170 29.63 33.39 9.66
N TRP A 171 29.68 32.37 10.51
CA TRP A 171 28.53 31.99 11.32
C TRP A 171 28.27 33.07 12.36
N VAL A 172 26.99 33.40 12.56
CA VAL A 172 26.54 34.32 13.61
C VAL A 172 25.47 33.60 14.43
N GLY A 173 25.52 33.79 15.74
CA GLY A 173 24.53 33.22 16.65
C GLY A 173 24.39 34.02 17.93
N HIS A 174 23.40 33.64 18.74
CA HIS A 174 23.07 34.33 19.98
C HIS A 174 22.55 33.38 21.06
N VAL A 175 22.51 33.92 22.28
CA VAL A 175 21.71 33.44 23.42
C VAL A 175 21.01 34.64 24.06
N HIS A 176 19.81 34.41 24.57
CA HIS A 176 19.04 35.39 25.33
C HIS A 176 19.00 35.02 26.80
N ALA A 177 18.95 36.02 27.69
CA ALA A 177 18.88 35.77 29.14
C ALA A 177 17.61 34.98 29.53
N GLU A 178 16.50 35.28 28.87
CA GLU A 178 15.25 34.53 29.04
C GLU A 178 15.37 33.14 28.40
N GLY A 179 15.14 32.09 29.19
CA GLY A 179 15.13 30.71 28.71
C GLY A 179 16.50 30.05 28.54
N TRP A 180 17.61 30.75 28.79
CA TRP A 180 18.94 30.15 28.71
C TRP A 180 19.21 29.19 29.88
N THR A 181 19.49 27.93 29.54
CA THR A 181 19.80 26.87 30.51
C THR A 181 21.30 26.54 30.58
N GLY A 182 22.09 27.10 29.65
CA GLY A 182 23.48 26.70 29.42
C GLY A 182 23.65 25.35 28.71
N ALA A 183 22.56 24.64 28.39
CA ALA A 183 22.59 23.40 27.62
C ALA A 183 22.29 23.66 26.14
N PRO A 184 22.72 22.77 25.22
CA PRO A 184 22.32 22.82 23.83
C PRO A 184 20.79 22.79 23.66
N THR A 185 20.27 23.58 22.72
CA THR A 185 18.83 23.62 22.40
C THR A 185 18.41 22.53 21.41
N ARG A 186 19.36 22.04 20.61
CA ARG A 186 19.16 20.99 19.61
C ARG A 186 20.30 19.97 19.67
N PRO A 187 20.07 18.70 19.31
CA PRO A 187 21.14 17.71 19.18
C PRO A 187 22.18 18.11 18.12
N TRP A 188 23.43 17.70 18.33
CA TRP A 188 24.45 17.77 17.28
C TRP A 188 24.68 16.37 16.73
N TRP A 189 24.05 16.09 15.60
CA TRP A 189 24.08 14.75 15.03
C TRP A 189 25.46 14.38 14.51
N LYS A 190 25.89 13.16 14.81
CA LYS A 190 27.06 12.52 14.21
C LYS A 190 26.62 11.19 13.58
N PRO A 191 26.76 11.02 12.26
CA PRO A 191 26.35 9.78 11.60
C PRO A 191 27.14 8.59 12.18
N LYS A 192 26.43 7.65 12.83
CA LYS A 192 27.03 6.39 13.29
C LYS A 192 27.44 5.54 12.10
N VAL A 193 28.55 4.82 12.24
CA VAL A 193 28.92 3.77 11.29
C VAL A 193 28.03 2.55 11.52
N LEU A 194 27.29 2.13 10.51
CA LEU A 194 26.37 0.99 10.52
C LEU A 194 26.74 0.03 9.39
N GLU A 195 26.69 -1.28 9.62
CA GLU A 195 27.05 -2.28 8.60
C GLU A 195 26.10 -3.47 8.63
N LYS A 196 25.68 -3.92 7.44
CA LYS A 196 24.86 -5.13 7.24
C LYS A 196 24.99 -5.60 5.80
N ASN A 197 25.06 -6.91 5.57
CA ASN A 197 25.04 -7.52 4.24
C ASN A 197 25.99 -6.88 3.20
N GLY A 198 27.22 -6.55 3.61
CA GLY A 198 28.22 -5.94 2.72
C GLY A 198 28.03 -4.46 2.43
N ILE A 199 27.03 -3.80 3.03
CA ILE A 199 26.78 -2.37 2.93
C ILE A 199 27.20 -1.67 4.23
N ARG A 200 27.92 -0.55 4.10
CA ARG A 200 28.34 0.33 5.19
C ARG A 200 27.68 1.69 5.04
N LEU A 201 27.03 2.17 6.10
CA LEU A 201 26.66 3.58 6.25
C LEU A 201 27.72 4.27 7.09
N ARG A 202 28.30 5.36 6.59
CA ARG A 202 29.36 6.11 7.29
C ARG A 202 29.27 7.61 7.02
N PRO A 203 29.95 8.46 7.79
CA PRO A 203 30.10 9.87 7.42
C PRO A 203 30.76 10.03 6.05
N TRP A 204 30.34 11.04 5.29
CA TRP A 204 31.06 11.51 4.11
C TRP A 204 32.41 12.13 4.51
N ARG A 205 33.41 11.95 3.66
CA ARG A 205 34.78 12.44 3.83
C ARG A 205 35.17 13.34 2.67
N ALA A 206 36.11 14.26 2.90
CA ALA A 206 36.53 15.24 1.90
C ALA A 206 37.24 14.62 0.69
N ASP A 207 37.78 13.40 0.85
CA ASP A 207 38.49 12.62 -0.15
C ASP A 207 37.62 11.55 -0.82
N ASP A 208 36.31 11.48 -0.50
CA ASP A 208 35.39 10.59 -1.20
C ASP A 208 35.30 10.95 -2.69
N HIS A 209 35.36 9.94 -3.56
CA HIS A 209 35.24 10.12 -5.00
C HIS A 209 33.77 10.21 -5.43
N LEU A 210 33.39 11.33 -6.02
CA LEU A 210 32.04 11.55 -6.54
C LEU A 210 31.97 11.30 -8.04
N GLN A 211 30.84 10.76 -8.48
CA GLN A 211 30.45 10.69 -9.89
C GLN A 211 29.45 11.80 -10.22
N GLU A 212 29.44 12.24 -11.48
CA GLU A 212 28.43 13.18 -11.98
C GLU A 212 27.02 12.56 -11.90
N PRO A 213 25.97 13.37 -11.65
CA PRO A 213 24.59 12.91 -11.72
C PRO A 213 24.26 12.38 -13.12
N ASP A 214 23.54 11.26 -13.17
CA ASP A 214 23.03 10.68 -14.41
C ASP A 214 21.57 11.10 -14.68
N ASP A 215 21.04 10.74 -15.86
CA ASP A 215 19.65 11.05 -16.24
C ASP A 215 18.62 10.44 -15.28
N GLY A 216 18.97 9.36 -14.57
CA GLY A 216 18.11 8.75 -13.55
C GLY A 216 17.75 9.69 -12.41
N MET A 217 18.57 10.72 -12.16
CA MET A 217 18.32 11.72 -11.12
C MET A 217 17.15 12.66 -11.44
N ARG A 218 16.62 12.64 -12.68
CA ARG A 218 15.41 13.41 -13.06
C ARG A 218 14.16 13.01 -12.26
N LEU A 219 14.14 11.79 -11.70
CA LEU A 219 13.05 11.29 -10.87
C LEU A 219 13.18 11.70 -9.39
N MET A 220 14.20 12.50 -9.06
CA MET A 220 14.35 13.13 -7.75
C MET A 220 13.85 14.56 -7.80
N ALA A 221 12.85 14.87 -6.98
CA ALA A 221 12.27 16.21 -6.91
C ALA A 221 13.25 17.29 -6.43
N THR A 222 14.21 16.91 -5.58
CA THR A 222 15.28 17.78 -5.10
C THR A 222 16.63 17.21 -5.53
N ARG A 223 17.45 18.05 -6.19
CA ARG A 223 18.82 17.68 -6.55
C ARG A 223 19.67 17.55 -5.29
N MET A 224 19.64 16.36 -4.70
CA MET A 224 20.34 16.02 -3.47
C MET A 224 21.78 15.54 -3.72
N GLN A 225 22.06 14.97 -4.89
CA GLN A 225 23.38 14.46 -5.25
C GLN A 225 24.36 15.64 -5.49
N PRO A 226 25.46 15.72 -4.73
CA PRO A 226 26.56 16.64 -5.04
C PRO A 226 27.31 16.23 -6.31
N THR A 227 27.93 17.21 -6.96
CA THR A 227 28.91 17.04 -8.03
C THR A 227 30.33 17.12 -7.47
N PRO A 228 31.34 16.60 -8.17
CA PRO A 228 32.74 16.79 -7.77
C PRO A 228 33.12 18.27 -7.56
N GLY A 229 32.55 19.18 -8.36
CA GLY A 229 32.86 20.62 -8.31
C GLY A 229 32.27 21.36 -7.10
N ASP A 230 31.12 20.93 -6.57
CA ASP A 230 30.46 21.58 -5.42
C ASP A 230 30.56 20.79 -4.10
N PHE A 231 31.20 19.61 -4.13
CA PHE A 231 31.29 18.71 -2.98
C PHE A 231 31.83 19.35 -1.69
N PRO A 232 32.90 20.18 -1.69
CA PRO A 232 33.37 20.83 -0.46
C PRO A 232 32.32 21.76 0.16
N ALA A 233 31.60 22.52 -0.68
CA ALA A 233 30.53 23.40 -0.23
C ALA A 233 29.30 22.60 0.24
N TRP A 234 29.01 21.48 -0.41
CA TRP A 234 27.98 20.53 0.00
C TRP A 234 28.30 19.89 1.36
N LEU A 235 29.53 19.41 1.57
CA LEU A 235 29.99 18.85 2.84
C LEU A 235 29.83 19.84 4.00
N LEU A 236 30.18 21.11 3.75
CA LEU A 236 30.00 22.19 4.71
C LEU A 236 28.51 22.35 5.06
N ARG A 237 27.63 22.52 4.07
CA ARG A 237 26.17 22.65 4.28
C ARG A 237 25.57 21.43 4.99
N THR A 238 25.99 20.22 4.61
CA THR A 238 25.54 18.97 5.25
C THR A 238 25.98 18.92 6.71
N GLY A 239 27.22 19.30 7.02
CA GLY A 239 27.70 19.46 8.39
C GLY A 239 26.89 20.49 9.17
N GLU A 240 26.47 21.59 8.54
CA GLU A 240 25.69 22.66 9.19
C GLU A 240 24.32 22.14 9.62
N ARG A 241 23.67 21.33 8.76
CA ARG A 241 22.37 20.69 9.06
C ARG A 241 22.48 19.65 10.17
N MET A 242 23.56 18.86 10.21
CA MET A 242 23.79 17.90 11.29
C MET A 242 24.08 18.62 12.61
N ALA A 243 24.86 19.71 12.57
CA ALA A 243 25.19 20.51 13.74
C ALA A 243 24.00 21.32 14.31
N SER A 244 23.00 21.65 13.49
CA SER A 244 21.76 22.29 13.93
C SER A 244 20.67 21.32 14.40
N GLY A 245 20.91 20.02 14.28
CA GLY A 245 19.93 18.99 14.63
C GLY A 245 18.88 18.71 13.54
N ALA A 246 19.03 19.28 12.34
CA ALA A 246 18.01 19.22 11.28
C ALA A 246 18.01 17.91 10.47
N ALA A 247 19.16 17.25 10.38
CA ALA A 247 19.32 16.04 9.57
C ALA A 247 20.45 15.16 10.06
N VAL A 248 20.42 13.88 9.69
CA VAL A 248 21.58 12.98 9.71
C VAL A 248 21.78 12.44 8.31
N VAL A 249 23.01 12.51 7.80
CA VAL A 249 23.35 12.17 6.42
C VAL A 249 24.48 11.15 6.39
N TRP A 250 24.28 10.04 5.71
CA TRP A 250 25.27 8.98 5.52
C TRP A 250 25.69 8.85 4.06
N CYS A 251 26.98 8.61 3.86
CA CYS A 251 27.47 7.94 2.67
C CYS A 251 27.10 6.46 2.76
N VAL A 252 26.45 5.93 1.72
CA VAL A 252 26.25 4.50 1.53
C VAL A 252 27.48 3.99 0.78
N ALA A 253 28.25 3.09 1.37
CA ALA A 253 29.51 2.59 0.83
C ALA A 253 29.54 1.06 0.80
N ASP A 254 30.37 0.51 -0.07
CA ASP A 254 30.73 -0.91 -0.06
C ASP A 254 31.55 -1.23 1.19
N ALA A 255 31.17 -2.24 1.99
CA ALA A 255 31.85 -2.51 3.24
C ALA A 255 33.28 -3.05 3.07
N ALA A 256 33.57 -3.70 1.94
CA ALA A 256 34.88 -4.31 1.68
C ALA A 256 35.91 -3.29 1.18
N HIS A 257 35.49 -2.38 0.29
CA HIS A 257 36.40 -1.43 -0.37
C HIS A 257 36.21 0.03 0.06
N ASP A 258 35.17 0.31 0.86
CA ASP A 258 34.78 1.66 1.32
C ASP A 258 34.43 2.64 0.19
N GLU A 259 34.17 2.10 -1.01
CA GLU A 259 33.76 2.85 -2.20
C GLU A 259 32.36 3.45 -2.01
N PRO A 260 32.16 4.76 -2.24
CA PRO A 260 30.85 5.38 -2.22
C PRO A 260 29.91 4.79 -3.29
N LEU A 261 28.76 4.27 -2.85
CA LEU A 261 27.70 3.73 -3.69
C LEU A 261 26.50 4.68 -3.80
N GLY A 262 26.33 5.60 -2.84
CA GLY A 262 25.27 6.59 -2.83
C GLY A 262 25.11 7.30 -1.50
N GLN A 263 23.89 7.76 -1.20
CA GLN A 263 23.56 8.49 0.02
C GLN A 263 22.20 8.05 0.55
N ILE A 264 22.09 8.05 1.88
CA ILE A 264 20.81 8.01 2.60
C ILE A 264 20.83 9.07 3.71
N GLN A 265 19.71 9.72 3.95
CA GLN A 265 19.57 10.73 4.99
C GLN A 265 18.22 10.65 5.68
N VAL A 266 18.18 11.13 6.92
CA VAL A 266 16.95 11.42 7.67
C VAL A 266 16.91 12.92 7.93
N THR A 267 15.83 13.60 7.53
CA THR A 267 15.64 15.06 7.65
C THR A 267 14.37 15.41 8.41
N GLY A 268 14.16 16.71 8.67
CA GLY A 268 12.96 17.20 9.38
C GLY A 268 13.03 16.97 10.90
N LEU A 269 14.23 16.71 11.42
CA LEU A 269 14.47 16.40 12.84
C LEU A 269 14.40 17.65 13.75
N ASP A 270 14.35 18.83 13.15
CA ASP A 270 14.28 20.15 13.79
C ASP A 270 12.88 20.78 13.77
N VAL A 271 11.85 20.03 13.36
CA VAL A 271 10.47 20.54 13.26
C VAL A 271 9.65 20.13 14.49
N ASP A 272 9.43 21.07 15.41
CA ASP A 272 8.80 20.77 16.71
C ASP A 272 7.35 20.27 16.60
N PHE A 273 6.60 20.74 15.60
CA PHE A 273 5.21 20.34 15.38
C PHE A 273 5.06 18.83 15.07
N ILE A 274 6.08 18.20 14.50
CA ILE A 274 6.11 16.77 14.15
C ILE A 274 7.26 16.04 14.84
N ALA A 275 7.65 16.51 16.04
CA ALA A 275 8.75 15.92 16.80
C ALA A 275 8.63 14.39 16.91
N GLY A 276 9.76 13.70 16.68
CA GLY A 276 9.81 12.24 16.62
C GLY A 276 9.45 11.64 15.25
N THR A 277 9.19 12.47 14.23
CA THR A 277 9.10 12.05 12.82
C THR A 277 10.38 12.41 12.07
N GLY A 278 10.87 11.51 11.21
CA GLY A 278 11.97 11.80 10.27
C GLY A 278 11.57 11.48 8.83
N GLU A 279 11.99 12.33 7.89
CA GLU A 279 11.81 12.09 6.46
C GLU A 279 13.06 11.45 5.86
N VAL A 280 12.90 10.33 5.16
CA VAL A 280 13.98 9.58 4.54
C VAL A 280 14.12 9.99 3.07
N GLY A 281 15.33 10.39 2.69
CA GLY A 281 15.71 10.63 1.30
C GLY A 281 16.96 9.85 0.94
N TYR A 282 17.04 9.33 -0.28
CA TYR A 282 18.22 8.58 -0.72
C TYR A 282 18.45 8.59 -2.23
N TRP A 283 19.69 8.34 -2.66
CA TRP A 283 20.06 8.11 -4.06
C TRP A 283 21.20 7.08 -4.18
N LEU A 284 21.36 6.49 -5.36
CA LEU A 284 22.44 5.56 -5.69
C LEU A 284 23.10 5.92 -7.03
N TYR A 285 24.41 5.70 -7.11
CA TYR A 285 25.14 5.72 -8.37
C TYR A 285 24.66 4.61 -9.32
N PRO A 286 24.76 4.79 -10.66
CA PRO A 286 24.26 3.82 -11.63
C PRO A 286 24.77 2.39 -11.40
N HIS A 287 26.06 2.23 -11.12
CA HIS A 287 26.70 0.92 -10.90
C HIS A 287 26.28 0.20 -9.59
N ALA A 288 25.60 0.92 -8.68
CA ALA A 288 25.11 0.37 -7.41
C ALA A 288 23.63 -0.06 -7.46
N ARG A 289 22.89 0.32 -8.52
CA ARG A 289 21.45 0.03 -8.66
C ARG A 289 21.20 -1.45 -8.94
N GLY A 290 20.02 -1.94 -8.57
CA GLY A 290 19.60 -3.33 -8.81
C GLY A 290 20.26 -4.38 -7.91
N ARG A 291 21.19 -3.99 -7.02
CA ARG A 291 21.96 -4.90 -6.14
C ARG A 291 21.41 -5.03 -4.72
N GLY A 292 20.24 -4.46 -4.42
CA GLY A 292 19.66 -4.45 -3.06
C GLY A 292 20.37 -3.51 -2.06
N VAL A 293 21.29 -2.67 -2.52
CA VAL A 293 22.08 -1.74 -1.68
C VAL A 293 21.18 -0.82 -0.85
N MET A 294 20.21 -0.16 -1.48
CA MET A 294 19.36 0.80 -0.77
C MET A 294 18.34 0.12 0.16
N THR A 295 17.87 -1.09 -0.16
CA THR A 295 17.02 -1.87 0.74
C THR A 295 17.78 -2.16 2.04
N THR A 296 19.03 -2.62 1.93
CA THR A 296 19.89 -2.87 3.10
C THR A 296 20.19 -1.59 3.88
N ALA A 297 20.46 -0.47 3.17
CA ALA A 297 20.69 0.83 3.80
C ALA A 297 19.45 1.34 4.58
N LEU A 298 18.24 1.18 4.01
CA LEU A 298 16.99 1.53 4.69
C LEU A 298 16.73 0.68 5.92
N GLU A 299 17.06 -0.62 5.90
CA GLU A 299 16.95 -1.47 7.08
C GLU A 299 17.86 -0.97 8.23
N LEU A 300 19.11 -0.65 7.92
CA LEU A 300 20.06 -0.07 8.87
C LEU A 300 19.55 1.26 9.44
N VAL A 301 19.06 2.15 8.57
CA VAL A 301 18.50 3.46 8.99
C VAL A 301 17.26 3.27 9.84
N ARG A 302 16.34 2.36 9.48
CA ARG A 302 15.13 2.06 10.25
C ARG A 302 15.48 1.58 11.66
N GLU A 303 16.35 0.58 11.76
CA GLU A 303 16.80 0.01 13.05
C GLU A 303 17.42 1.10 13.93
N HIS A 304 18.26 1.96 13.35
CA HIS A 304 18.88 3.07 14.08
C HIS A 304 17.91 4.22 14.42
N ALA A 305 16.98 4.53 13.53
CA ALA A 305 16.02 5.62 13.70
C ALA A 305 15.08 5.36 14.88
N PHE A 306 14.58 4.13 15.01
CA PHE A 306 13.66 3.74 16.07
C PHE A 306 14.36 3.31 17.37
N ALA A 307 15.67 3.02 17.32
CA ALA A 307 16.44 2.76 18.52
C ALA A 307 16.45 3.96 19.47
N GLU A 308 16.44 3.68 20.78
CA GLU A 308 16.43 4.70 21.81
C GLU A 308 17.66 5.63 21.71
N ARG A 309 17.39 6.93 21.86
CA ARG A 309 18.43 7.94 21.94
C ARG A 309 18.89 8.09 23.39
N THR A 310 20.07 7.56 23.69
CA THR A 310 20.69 7.65 25.02
C THR A 310 21.89 8.62 25.05
N ASP A 311 22.20 9.26 23.92
CA ASP A 311 23.26 10.28 23.81
C ASP A 311 22.80 11.50 22.98
N GLU A 312 23.44 12.65 23.21
CA GLU A 312 23.12 13.93 22.54
C GLU A 312 23.55 13.99 21.07
N SER A 313 24.33 13.02 20.59
CA SER A 313 24.86 12.95 19.23
C SER A 313 24.08 12.01 18.31
N GLY A 314 23.08 11.30 18.85
CA GLY A 314 22.30 10.29 18.14
C GLY A 314 23.12 9.07 17.74
N THR A 315 24.23 8.77 18.41
CA THR A 315 25.07 7.63 18.03
C THR A 315 24.52 6.30 18.55
N THR A 316 23.70 6.27 19.60
CA THR A 316 22.98 5.05 19.97
C THR A 316 21.79 4.78 19.05
N GLY A 317 20.94 5.79 18.86
CA GLY A 317 19.70 5.77 18.09
C GLY A 317 19.13 7.19 17.96
N LEU A 318 18.14 7.38 17.10
CA LEU A 318 17.49 8.69 16.91
C LEU A 318 16.25 8.88 17.79
N GLY A 319 15.65 7.79 18.32
CA GLY A 319 14.46 7.85 19.16
C GLY A 319 13.20 8.33 18.44
N LEU A 320 13.10 8.07 17.13
CA LEU A 320 11.93 8.42 16.33
C LEU A 320 10.80 7.42 16.55
N HIS A 321 9.56 7.86 16.39
CA HIS A 321 8.38 6.99 16.39
C HIS A 321 7.82 6.78 14.97
N ARG A 322 8.23 7.61 14.00
CA ARG A 322 7.75 7.57 12.62
C ARG A 322 8.85 7.94 11.63
N LEU A 323 8.92 7.19 10.54
CA LEU A 323 9.64 7.57 9.33
C LEU A 323 8.64 7.82 8.21
N GLN A 324 8.93 8.78 7.35
CA GLN A 324 8.15 9.07 6.15
C GLN A 324 9.07 9.26 4.94
N ALA A 325 8.52 9.14 3.73
CA ALA A 325 9.25 9.43 2.50
C ALA A 325 8.29 9.92 1.41
N GLY A 326 8.81 10.70 0.47
CA GLY A 326 8.11 11.10 -0.75
C GLY A 326 8.82 10.57 -2.00
N THR A 327 8.07 10.07 -2.97
CA THR A 327 8.62 9.63 -4.27
C THR A 327 7.84 10.22 -5.44
N ASP A 328 8.52 10.54 -6.54
CA ASP A 328 7.82 10.75 -7.82
C ASP A 328 7.03 9.49 -8.19
N ALA A 329 5.76 9.63 -8.56
CA ALA A 329 4.86 8.51 -8.85
C ALA A 329 5.27 7.65 -10.06
N ARG A 330 6.29 8.07 -10.81
CA ARG A 330 6.91 7.27 -11.89
C ARG A 330 8.11 6.46 -11.39
N ASN A 331 8.60 6.72 -10.18
CA ASN A 331 9.83 6.12 -9.64
C ASN A 331 9.57 4.77 -8.96
N GLN A 332 9.20 3.78 -9.78
CA GLN A 332 8.89 2.42 -9.33
C GLN A 332 10.05 1.75 -8.56
N ALA A 333 11.30 2.16 -8.81
CA ALA A 333 12.45 1.60 -8.10
C ALA A 333 12.45 2.02 -6.63
N SER A 334 12.20 3.29 -6.32
CA SER A 334 12.07 3.77 -4.95
C SER A 334 10.84 3.20 -4.25
N GLU A 335 9.71 3.07 -4.95
CA GLU A 335 8.50 2.42 -4.42
C GLU A 335 8.79 0.99 -3.95
N ARG A 336 9.40 0.17 -4.82
CA ARG A 336 9.81 -1.20 -4.46
C ARG A 336 10.80 -1.23 -3.29
N THR A 337 11.67 -0.23 -3.19
CA THR A 337 12.69 -0.16 -2.14
C THR A 337 12.06 0.18 -0.79
N LEU A 338 11.17 1.18 -0.74
CA LEU A 338 10.42 1.57 0.46
C LEU A 338 9.51 0.45 0.97
N ARG A 339 8.79 -0.23 0.07
CA ARG A 339 7.96 -1.39 0.44
C ARG A 339 8.75 -2.53 1.05
N ARG A 340 9.89 -2.90 0.44
CA ARG A 340 10.77 -3.94 1.00
C ARG A 340 11.29 -3.58 2.40
N ALA A 341 11.43 -2.28 2.69
CA ALA A 341 11.82 -1.79 4.00
C ALA A 341 10.66 -1.73 5.02
N GLY A 342 9.42 -1.96 4.58
CA GLY A 342 8.20 -1.99 5.41
C GLY A 342 7.31 -0.75 5.29
N PHE A 343 7.66 0.24 4.46
CA PHE A 343 6.85 1.45 4.33
C PHE A 343 5.53 1.17 3.59
N ARG A 344 4.47 1.81 4.06
CA ARG A 344 3.14 1.84 3.44
C ARG A 344 2.92 3.16 2.73
N SER A 345 2.27 3.13 1.58
CA SER A 345 1.80 4.35 0.91
C SER A 345 0.47 4.75 1.54
N TRP A 346 0.32 6.02 1.91
CA TRP A 346 -0.89 6.55 2.56
C TRP A 346 -1.59 7.62 1.73
N GLY A 347 -0.94 8.18 0.71
CA GLY A 347 -1.55 9.23 -0.09
C GLY A 347 -0.77 9.61 -1.34
N THR A 348 -1.45 10.33 -2.23
CA THR A 348 -0.88 10.92 -3.44
C THR A 348 -1.12 12.43 -3.43
N GLU A 349 -0.05 13.20 -3.49
CA GLU A 349 -0.12 14.63 -3.74
C GLU A 349 -0.08 14.89 -5.24
N ARG A 350 -1.14 15.52 -5.76
CA ARG A 350 -1.29 15.72 -7.21
C ARG A 350 -0.50 16.92 -7.69
N SER A 351 0.25 16.75 -8.78
CA SER A 351 0.95 17.82 -9.50
C SER A 351 1.89 18.68 -8.62
N VAL A 352 2.52 18.07 -7.62
CA VAL A 352 3.36 18.80 -6.64
C VAL A 352 4.85 18.83 -7.03
N LEU A 353 5.33 17.83 -7.77
CA LEU A 353 6.75 17.70 -8.09
C LEU A 353 7.07 18.38 -9.42
N ARG A 354 7.68 19.56 -9.35
CA ARG A 354 8.16 20.28 -10.54
C ARG A 354 9.35 19.57 -11.19
N GLN A 355 9.25 19.36 -12.49
CA GLN A 355 10.24 18.72 -13.34
C GLN A 355 11.19 19.75 -13.99
N ALA A 356 12.31 19.27 -14.53
CA ALA A 356 13.31 20.13 -15.18
C ALA A 356 12.77 20.88 -16.41
N ASP A 357 11.81 20.29 -17.13
CA ASP A 357 11.12 20.90 -18.28
C ASP A 357 9.98 21.86 -17.87
N GLY A 358 9.75 22.05 -16.57
CA GLY A 358 8.69 22.88 -16.01
C GLY A 358 7.34 22.19 -15.85
N SER A 359 7.18 20.94 -16.32
CA SER A 359 6.00 20.12 -16.04
C SER A 359 5.92 19.73 -14.55
N HIS A 360 4.77 19.20 -14.13
CA HIS A 360 4.57 18.74 -12.76
C HIS A 360 4.07 17.30 -12.75
N THR A 361 4.50 16.55 -11.74
CA THR A 361 4.09 15.15 -11.53
C THR A 361 3.58 14.95 -10.10
N ASP A 362 2.89 13.83 -9.92
CA ASP A 362 2.35 13.44 -8.63
C ASP A 362 3.48 12.89 -7.73
N ALA A 363 3.36 13.16 -6.42
CA ALA A 363 4.16 12.51 -5.39
C ALA A 363 3.35 11.43 -4.69
N LEU A 364 3.97 10.27 -4.45
CA LEU A 364 3.46 9.25 -3.54
C LEU A 364 4.09 9.46 -2.17
N ASN A 365 3.25 9.43 -1.13
CA ASN A 365 3.65 9.62 0.25
C ASN A 365 3.66 8.28 0.99
N TRP A 366 4.75 8.06 1.72
CA TRP A 366 5.04 6.81 2.40
C TRP A 366 5.26 7.04 3.89
N GLU A 367 4.89 6.06 4.69
CA GLU A 367 5.12 6.07 6.14
C GLU A 367 5.49 4.70 6.68
N LEU A 368 6.17 4.71 7.84
CA LEU A 368 6.48 3.56 8.66
C LEU A 368 6.50 4.00 10.13
N LEU A 369 5.71 3.35 10.97
CA LEU A 369 5.67 3.58 12.41
C LEU A 369 6.60 2.60 13.14
N ALA A 370 7.13 3.02 14.29
CA ALA A 370 7.93 2.15 15.15
C ALA A 370 7.15 0.93 15.68
N THR A 371 5.82 1.02 15.72
CA THR A 371 4.91 -0.05 16.15
C THR A 371 4.44 -0.95 15.01
N ASP A 372 4.79 -0.63 13.76
CA ASP A 372 4.41 -1.46 12.61
C ASP A 372 5.13 -2.81 12.65
N ASP A 373 4.36 -3.89 12.60
CA ASP A 373 4.91 -5.24 12.43
C ASP A 373 5.34 -5.44 10.98
N VAL A 374 6.57 -5.02 10.66
CA VAL A 374 7.12 -5.12 9.30
C VAL A 374 7.08 -6.56 8.75
N ALA A 375 7.15 -7.58 9.61
CA ALA A 375 7.06 -8.98 9.19
C ALA A 375 5.63 -9.35 8.81
N ALA A 376 4.63 -8.96 9.62
CA ALA A 376 3.22 -9.16 9.28
C ALA A 376 2.75 -8.25 8.13
N GLN A 377 3.40 -7.11 7.89
CA GLN A 377 3.14 -6.20 6.77
C GLN A 377 3.78 -6.64 5.47
N ALA A 378 4.63 -7.67 5.52
CA ALA A 378 5.19 -8.31 4.34
C ALA A 378 4.15 -9.15 3.57
N ILE A 379 2.84 -8.88 3.70
CA ILE A 379 1.76 -9.71 3.15
C ILE A 379 1.96 -9.89 1.64
N TRP A 380 1.78 -11.15 1.27
CA TRP A 380 2.01 -11.77 -0.01
C TRP A 380 0.76 -11.79 -0.90
N PRO A 381 0.94 -11.95 -2.22
CA PRO A 381 2.23 -12.08 -2.91
C PRO A 381 2.87 -10.73 -3.24
N ARG A 382 4.16 -10.56 -2.87
CA ARG A 382 5.00 -9.42 -3.26
C ARG A 382 5.23 -9.34 -4.78
N ASP A 383 5.07 -10.47 -5.45
CA ASP A 383 5.07 -10.63 -6.90
C ASP A 383 3.81 -11.43 -7.26
N VAL A 384 3.00 -10.92 -8.19
CA VAL A 384 1.81 -11.64 -8.68
C VAL A 384 2.26 -13.02 -9.20
N PRO A 385 1.82 -14.13 -8.59
CA PRO A 385 2.33 -15.45 -8.91
C PRO A 385 1.87 -15.84 -10.31
N VAL A 386 2.67 -16.65 -10.99
CA VAL A 386 2.22 -17.28 -12.23
C VAL A 386 1.49 -18.57 -11.86
N LEU A 387 0.21 -18.65 -12.22
CA LEU A 387 -0.61 -19.86 -12.07
C LEU A 387 -0.92 -20.37 -13.48
N GLU A 388 -0.62 -21.62 -13.80
CA GLU A 388 -0.84 -22.14 -15.15
C GLU A 388 -1.29 -23.61 -15.14
N ASP A 389 -2.04 -23.97 -16.18
CA ASP A 389 -2.38 -25.32 -16.54
C ASP A 389 -2.36 -25.47 -18.08
N GLU A 390 -2.86 -26.59 -18.60
CA GLU A 390 -2.89 -26.87 -20.03
C GLU A 390 -3.80 -25.92 -20.84
N THR A 391 -4.71 -25.20 -20.18
CA THR A 391 -5.74 -24.36 -20.82
C THR A 391 -5.46 -22.86 -20.68
N ILE A 392 -4.90 -22.41 -19.55
CA ILE A 392 -4.62 -20.99 -19.30
C ILE A 392 -3.29 -20.76 -18.57
N ARG A 393 -2.76 -19.54 -18.75
CA ARG A 393 -1.73 -18.95 -17.89
C ARG A 393 -2.25 -17.65 -17.27
N LEU A 394 -2.25 -17.57 -15.95
CA LEU A 394 -2.43 -16.35 -15.17
C LEU A 394 -1.06 -15.79 -14.83
N ARG A 395 -0.75 -14.59 -15.30
CA ARG A 395 0.56 -13.95 -15.10
C ARG A 395 0.44 -12.45 -14.83
N PRO A 396 1.49 -11.76 -14.35
CA PRO A 396 1.48 -10.30 -14.31
C PRO A 396 1.21 -9.67 -15.69
N TRP A 397 0.47 -8.57 -15.72
CA TRP A 397 0.35 -7.70 -16.89
C TRP A 397 1.71 -7.06 -17.26
N ARG A 398 1.95 -6.89 -18.56
CA ARG A 398 3.17 -6.34 -19.16
C ARG A 398 2.82 -5.19 -20.12
N GLU A 399 3.76 -4.30 -20.38
CA GLU A 399 3.56 -3.20 -21.33
C GLU A 399 3.21 -3.67 -22.75
N SER A 400 3.78 -4.81 -23.17
CA SER A 400 3.51 -5.44 -24.47
C SER A 400 2.07 -5.94 -24.62
N ASP A 401 1.36 -6.20 -23.52
CA ASP A 401 -0.03 -6.66 -23.57
C ASP A 401 -0.98 -5.59 -24.12
N ARG A 402 -0.54 -4.33 -24.19
CA ARG A 402 -1.26 -3.23 -24.84
C ARG A 402 -1.68 -3.60 -26.26
N GLU A 403 -0.85 -4.34 -26.98
CA GLU A 403 -1.09 -4.70 -28.39
C GLU A 403 -2.28 -5.67 -28.57
N ALA A 404 -2.65 -6.41 -27.52
CA ALA A 404 -3.79 -7.32 -27.55
C ALA A 404 -5.13 -6.63 -27.28
N LEU A 405 -5.11 -5.36 -26.82
CA LEU A 405 -6.32 -4.64 -26.44
C LEU A 405 -7.04 -4.07 -27.67
N PRO A 406 -8.38 -4.17 -27.74
CA PRO A 406 -9.14 -3.57 -28.81
C PRO A 406 -9.12 -2.04 -28.69
N SER A 407 -9.22 -1.34 -29.83
CA SER A 407 -9.30 0.13 -29.86
C SER A 407 -10.55 0.66 -29.14
N GLU A 408 -11.62 -0.14 -29.11
CA GLU A 408 -12.86 0.18 -28.42
C GLU A 408 -13.32 -0.97 -27.51
N ILE A 409 -13.97 -0.60 -26.41
CA ILE A 409 -14.64 -1.55 -25.51
C ILE A 409 -15.95 -2.00 -26.16
N ASP A 410 -16.26 -3.28 -26.17
CA ASP A 410 -17.49 -3.79 -26.79
C ASP A 410 -18.75 -3.52 -25.93
N GLU A 411 -19.93 -3.69 -26.53
CA GLU A 411 -21.23 -3.40 -25.89
C GLU A 411 -21.41 -4.14 -24.57
N LEU A 412 -21.11 -5.43 -24.50
CA LEU A 412 -21.33 -6.24 -23.30
C LEU A 412 -20.46 -5.78 -22.12
N ALA A 413 -19.20 -5.42 -22.41
CA ALA A 413 -18.32 -4.84 -21.39
C ALA A 413 -18.78 -3.44 -20.97
N ARG A 414 -19.27 -2.59 -21.89
CA ARG A 414 -19.83 -1.27 -21.56
C ARG A 414 -21.10 -1.37 -20.70
N THR A 415 -21.90 -2.43 -20.87
CA THR A 415 -23.13 -2.64 -20.10
C THR A 415 -22.82 -3.10 -18.68
N PHE A 416 -21.95 -4.11 -18.51
CA PHE A 416 -21.80 -4.80 -17.22
C PHE A 416 -20.53 -4.43 -16.44
N MET A 417 -19.62 -3.63 -16.98
CA MET A 417 -18.40 -3.23 -16.29
C MET A 417 -18.37 -1.75 -15.92
N PRO A 418 -17.78 -1.40 -14.76
CA PRO A 418 -17.51 -0.01 -14.41
C PRO A 418 -16.62 0.69 -15.44
N ALA A 419 -16.85 1.99 -15.62
CA ALA A 419 -16.02 2.82 -16.49
C ALA A 419 -14.53 2.72 -16.10
N GLY A 420 -13.68 2.39 -17.09
CA GLY A 420 -12.24 2.23 -16.90
C GLY A 420 -11.81 0.93 -16.23
N ALA A 421 -12.68 -0.07 -16.07
CA ALA A 421 -12.28 -1.41 -15.60
C ALA A 421 -11.44 -2.16 -16.65
N GLN A 422 -11.85 -2.11 -17.92
CA GLN A 422 -11.09 -2.60 -19.08
C GLN A 422 -10.34 -1.43 -19.75
N PRO A 423 -9.03 -1.55 -20.03
CA PRO A 423 -8.28 -0.54 -20.76
C PRO A 423 -8.43 -0.67 -22.29
N THR A 424 -8.20 0.44 -22.98
CA THR A 424 -7.86 0.52 -24.42
C THR A 424 -6.36 0.83 -24.57
N PRO A 425 -5.75 0.70 -25.77
CA PRO A 425 -4.36 1.08 -25.98
C PRO A 425 -4.01 2.51 -25.49
N ASP A 426 -4.94 3.45 -25.64
CA ASP A 426 -4.79 4.86 -25.24
C ASP A 426 -4.87 5.08 -23.73
N THR A 427 -5.64 4.24 -23.03
CA THR A 427 -5.86 4.37 -21.56
C THR A 427 -5.01 3.42 -20.74
N PHE A 428 -4.24 2.54 -21.40
CA PHE A 428 -3.46 1.47 -20.78
C PHE A 428 -2.45 1.99 -19.76
N ASP A 429 -1.73 3.08 -20.04
CA ASP A 429 -0.70 3.58 -19.11
C ASP A 429 -1.28 3.99 -17.75
N ALA A 430 -2.35 4.77 -17.76
CA ALA A 430 -3.04 5.19 -16.54
C ALA A 430 -3.65 4.00 -15.80
N TRP A 431 -4.25 3.07 -16.54
CA TRP A 431 -4.84 1.85 -15.99
C TRP A 431 -3.77 0.93 -15.36
N PHE A 432 -2.67 0.69 -16.07
CA PHE A 432 -1.57 -0.18 -15.66
C PHE A 432 -0.84 0.38 -14.44
N ALA A 433 -0.63 1.70 -14.41
CA ALA A 433 -0.11 2.40 -13.23
C ALA A 433 -1.03 2.24 -12.01
N ARG A 434 -2.35 2.36 -12.20
CA ARG A 434 -3.33 2.13 -11.11
C ARG A 434 -3.31 0.69 -10.62
N ARG A 435 -3.26 -0.30 -11.53
CA ARG A 435 -3.15 -1.72 -11.17
C ARG A 435 -1.90 -2.00 -10.37
N ARG A 436 -0.77 -1.46 -10.80
CA ARG A 436 0.49 -1.58 -10.09
C ARG A 436 0.35 -1.00 -8.68
N ARG A 437 -0.19 0.21 -8.52
CA ARG A 437 -0.43 0.83 -7.20
C ARG A 437 -1.27 -0.05 -6.27
N ASN A 438 -2.34 -0.67 -6.76
CA ASN A 438 -3.21 -1.52 -5.92
C ASN A 438 -2.51 -2.82 -5.49
N ILE A 439 -1.76 -3.45 -6.42
CA ILE A 439 -0.91 -4.61 -6.11
C ILE A 439 0.14 -4.22 -5.07
N ASP A 440 0.77 -3.10 -5.32
CA ASP A 440 1.84 -2.56 -4.53
C ASP A 440 1.34 -2.23 -3.10
N SER A 441 0.15 -1.63 -2.94
CA SER A 441 -0.46 -1.39 -1.62
C SER A 441 -0.95 -2.65 -0.89
N GLY A 442 -0.92 -3.82 -1.54
CA GLY A 442 -1.50 -5.05 -1.01
C GLY A 442 -3.03 -5.04 -0.97
N SER A 443 -3.67 -4.06 -1.62
CA SER A 443 -5.13 -3.94 -1.66
C SER A 443 -5.76 -4.75 -2.79
N ALA A 444 -4.94 -5.25 -3.72
CA ALA A 444 -5.37 -6.16 -4.77
C ALA A 444 -4.24 -7.11 -5.23
N VAL A 445 -4.61 -8.18 -5.91
CA VAL A 445 -3.75 -8.99 -6.77
C VAL A 445 -4.45 -9.07 -8.13
N ALA A 446 -3.74 -8.82 -9.23
CA ALA A 446 -4.34 -8.83 -10.57
C ALA A 446 -3.48 -9.58 -11.58
N TRP A 447 -4.09 -10.53 -12.27
CA TRP A 447 -3.51 -11.36 -13.30
C TRP A 447 -4.05 -10.99 -14.68
N CYS A 448 -3.14 -10.92 -15.65
CA CYS A 448 -3.48 -11.10 -17.05
C CYS A 448 -3.78 -12.58 -17.28
N ILE A 449 -4.97 -12.88 -17.80
CA ILE A 449 -5.31 -14.20 -18.33
C ILE A 449 -4.69 -14.26 -19.72
N ALA A 450 -3.81 -15.22 -19.97
CA ALA A 450 -3.11 -15.41 -21.22
C ALA A 450 -3.30 -16.83 -21.76
N ASP A 451 -3.31 -16.96 -23.08
CA ASP A 451 -3.25 -18.24 -23.77
C ASP A 451 -1.88 -18.89 -23.53
N PRO A 452 -1.80 -20.16 -23.10
CA PRO A 452 -0.54 -20.77 -22.68
C PRO A 452 0.42 -21.04 -23.85
N ALA A 453 -0.09 -21.21 -25.08
CA ALA A 453 0.71 -21.50 -26.27
C ALA A 453 1.29 -20.24 -26.90
N THR A 454 0.55 -19.14 -26.90
CA THR A 454 0.90 -17.89 -27.58
C THR A 454 1.33 -16.77 -26.62
N ASP A 455 1.06 -16.93 -25.31
CA ASP A 455 1.21 -15.91 -24.26
C ASP A 455 0.41 -14.62 -24.51
N ARG A 456 -0.55 -14.66 -25.46
CA ARG A 456 -1.42 -13.54 -25.81
C ARG A 456 -2.39 -13.27 -24.66
N ALA A 457 -2.48 -12.01 -24.24
CA ALA A 457 -3.48 -11.56 -23.27
C ALA A 457 -4.91 -11.74 -23.81
N VAL A 458 -5.77 -12.37 -23.03
CA VAL A 458 -7.18 -12.65 -23.36
C VAL A 458 -8.18 -12.10 -22.34
N GLY A 459 -7.71 -11.63 -21.19
CA GLY A 459 -8.56 -11.02 -20.17
C GLY A 459 -7.84 -10.69 -18.86
N ASP A 460 -8.61 -10.42 -17.82
CA ASP A 460 -8.14 -10.03 -16.49
C ASP A 460 -8.87 -10.85 -15.42
N MET A 461 -8.14 -11.19 -14.37
CA MET A 461 -8.65 -11.78 -13.14
C MET A 461 -8.04 -11.02 -11.97
N LEU A 462 -8.85 -10.53 -11.04
CA LEU A 462 -8.38 -9.77 -9.89
C LEU A 462 -9.04 -10.19 -8.58
N LEU A 463 -8.26 -10.14 -7.50
CA LEU A 463 -8.74 -10.12 -6.13
C LEU A 463 -8.48 -8.71 -5.59
N PHE A 464 -9.45 -8.05 -4.96
CA PHE A 464 -9.31 -6.68 -4.46
C PHE A 464 -10.10 -6.43 -3.17
N GLY A 465 -9.93 -5.25 -2.57
CA GLY A 465 -10.51 -4.94 -1.26
C GLY A 465 -9.80 -5.66 -0.11
N ILE A 466 -8.53 -6.05 -0.33
CA ILE A 466 -7.72 -6.75 0.66
C ILE A 466 -7.21 -5.73 1.68
N GLY A 467 -7.40 -6.01 2.98
CA GLY A 467 -6.80 -5.20 4.06
C GLY A 467 -7.61 -3.99 4.55
N ASP A 468 -8.80 -3.73 4.01
CA ASP A 468 -9.73 -2.67 4.46
C ASP A 468 -10.46 -3.05 5.76
N GLY A 469 -9.71 -3.40 6.82
CA GLY A 469 -10.27 -3.91 8.08
C GLY A 469 -10.77 -5.36 8.02
N THR A 470 -10.66 -6.01 6.86
CA THR A 470 -11.05 -7.40 6.60
C THR A 470 -9.86 -8.20 6.06
N ALA A 471 -8.80 -8.30 6.87
CA ALA A 471 -7.52 -8.92 6.48
C ALA A 471 -7.62 -10.37 5.97
N THR A 472 -8.79 -11.01 6.07
CA THR A 472 -9.03 -12.39 5.64
C THR A 472 -10.05 -12.50 4.49
N SER A 473 -10.40 -11.42 3.81
CA SER A 473 -11.35 -11.46 2.69
C SER A 473 -10.91 -10.66 1.47
N ALA A 474 -11.40 -11.06 0.30
CA ALA A 474 -11.23 -10.31 -0.95
C ALA A 474 -12.49 -10.39 -1.82
N GLU A 475 -12.72 -9.36 -2.62
CA GLU A 475 -13.67 -9.37 -3.73
C GLU A 475 -12.99 -9.91 -4.99
N ILE A 476 -13.68 -10.75 -5.76
CA ILE A 476 -13.20 -11.27 -7.04
C ILE A 476 -13.86 -10.50 -8.20
N GLY A 477 -13.03 -10.08 -9.15
CA GLY A 477 -13.47 -9.43 -10.39
C GLY A 477 -12.77 -10.03 -11.59
N TYR A 478 -13.40 -9.97 -12.75
CA TYR A 478 -12.85 -10.55 -13.98
C TYR A 478 -13.52 -9.99 -15.24
N TRP A 479 -12.80 -10.10 -16.36
CA TRP A 479 -13.36 -9.84 -17.70
C TRP A 479 -12.54 -10.57 -18.78
N LEU A 480 -13.16 -10.78 -19.95
CA LEU A 480 -12.52 -11.35 -21.14
C LEU A 480 -12.70 -10.45 -22.35
N LEU A 481 -11.68 -10.43 -23.22
CA LEU A 481 -11.77 -9.86 -24.55
C LEU A 481 -12.86 -10.57 -25.39
N PRO A 482 -13.51 -9.88 -26.34
CA PRO A 482 -14.66 -10.43 -27.07
C PRO A 482 -14.40 -11.77 -27.76
N ASP A 483 -13.23 -11.93 -28.35
CA ASP A 483 -12.79 -13.13 -29.07
C ASP A 483 -12.39 -14.30 -28.16
N ALA A 484 -12.26 -14.07 -26.84
CA ALA A 484 -11.91 -15.08 -25.86
C ALA A 484 -13.12 -15.66 -25.10
N ARG A 485 -14.32 -15.11 -25.31
CA ARG A 485 -15.54 -15.54 -24.60
C ARG A 485 -16.06 -16.88 -25.11
N GLY A 486 -16.65 -17.68 -24.21
CA GLY A 486 -17.22 -18.99 -24.57
C GLY A 486 -16.22 -20.15 -24.63
N HIS A 487 -14.94 -19.90 -24.41
CA HIS A 487 -13.87 -20.91 -24.42
C HIS A 487 -13.56 -21.52 -23.05
N GLY A 488 -14.23 -21.08 -21.98
CA GLY A 488 -14.04 -21.61 -20.62
C GLY A 488 -12.90 -21.00 -19.81
N TYR A 489 -12.16 -20.01 -20.35
CA TYR A 489 -11.01 -19.40 -19.67
C TYR A 489 -11.28 -18.89 -18.25
N LEU A 490 -12.43 -18.24 -18.02
CA LEU A 490 -12.77 -17.75 -16.68
C LEU A 490 -13.10 -18.88 -15.69
N GLN A 491 -13.77 -19.94 -16.17
CA GLN A 491 -14.04 -21.12 -15.36
C GLN A 491 -12.71 -21.70 -14.86
N GLN A 492 -11.75 -21.87 -15.78
CA GLN A 492 -10.44 -22.39 -15.44
C GLN A 492 -9.64 -21.44 -14.55
N ALA A 493 -9.73 -20.13 -14.77
CA ALA A 493 -9.06 -19.14 -13.92
C ALA A 493 -9.54 -19.23 -12.47
N LEU A 494 -10.84 -19.48 -12.24
CA LEU A 494 -11.38 -19.71 -10.90
C LEU A 494 -10.92 -21.04 -10.29
N GLU A 495 -10.63 -22.08 -11.09
CA GLU A 495 -10.02 -23.32 -10.61
C GLU A 495 -8.59 -23.12 -10.09
N LEU A 496 -7.84 -22.16 -10.63
CA LEU A 496 -6.50 -21.82 -10.16
C LEU A 496 -6.50 -20.79 -9.01
N VAL A 497 -7.31 -19.73 -9.10
CA VAL A 497 -7.28 -18.60 -8.15
C VAL A 497 -7.91 -18.96 -6.81
N VAL A 498 -9.02 -19.71 -6.78
CA VAL A 498 -9.73 -20.03 -5.53
C VAL A 498 -8.85 -20.88 -4.59
N PRO A 499 -8.19 -21.97 -5.03
CA PRO A 499 -7.27 -22.71 -4.16
C PRO A 499 -6.08 -21.85 -3.70
N HIS A 500 -5.51 -21.02 -4.58
CA HIS A 500 -4.41 -20.12 -4.22
C HIS A 500 -4.84 -19.10 -3.15
N ALA A 501 -6.04 -18.53 -3.27
CA ALA A 501 -6.59 -17.57 -2.32
C ALA A 501 -6.75 -18.15 -0.91
N PHE A 502 -7.20 -19.40 -0.79
CA PHE A 502 -7.46 -20.05 0.50
C PHE A 502 -6.27 -20.84 1.09
N SER A 503 -5.29 -21.21 0.27
CA SER A 503 -4.08 -21.91 0.75
C SER A 503 -3.30 -21.04 1.73
N SER A 504 -2.64 -21.67 2.70
CA SER A 504 -1.88 -20.96 3.72
C SER A 504 -0.73 -20.15 3.10
N VAL A 505 -0.30 -19.09 3.78
CA VAL A 505 0.86 -18.29 3.33
C VAL A 505 2.15 -19.14 3.30
N ASP A 506 2.28 -20.10 4.22
CA ASP A 506 3.42 -21.02 4.28
C ASP A 506 3.48 -21.95 3.05
N ASP A 507 2.32 -22.30 2.49
CA ASP A 507 2.19 -23.10 1.26
C ASP A 507 2.24 -22.23 -0.01
N GLY A 508 2.53 -20.92 0.13
CA GLY A 508 2.59 -19.98 -0.98
C GLY A 508 1.22 -19.46 -1.47
N GLY A 509 0.16 -19.64 -0.68
CA GLY A 509 -1.16 -19.06 -0.89
C GLY A 509 -1.35 -17.69 -0.22
N MET A 510 -2.60 -17.23 -0.14
CA MET A 510 -2.96 -15.93 0.43
C MET A 510 -3.57 -15.99 1.85
N GLY A 511 -3.96 -17.17 2.33
CA GLY A 511 -4.54 -17.36 3.66
C GLY A 511 -5.89 -16.66 3.87
N LEU A 512 -6.63 -16.35 2.80
CA LEU A 512 -7.95 -15.76 2.90
C LEU A 512 -8.95 -16.78 3.45
N THR A 513 -9.98 -16.32 4.14
CA THR A 513 -11.06 -17.17 4.67
C THR A 513 -12.36 -17.00 3.89
N ARG A 514 -12.50 -15.92 3.11
CA ARG A 514 -13.69 -15.59 2.33
C ARG A 514 -13.35 -14.91 1.00
N LEU A 515 -13.96 -15.38 -0.08
CA LEU A 515 -14.07 -14.67 -1.35
C LEU A 515 -15.51 -14.20 -1.53
N HIS A 516 -15.71 -13.03 -2.11
CA HIS A 516 -17.03 -12.55 -2.49
C HIS A 516 -17.01 -11.91 -3.88
N ALA A 517 -18.15 -11.83 -4.53
CA ALA A 517 -18.29 -11.23 -5.84
C ALA A 517 -19.61 -10.46 -5.91
N ALA A 518 -19.62 -9.37 -6.66
CA ALA A 518 -20.83 -8.63 -6.99
C ALA A 518 -20.97 -8.56 -8.51
N THR A 519 -22.18 -8.79 -9.02
CA THR A 519 -22.48 -8.66 -10.45
C THR A 519 -23.87 -8.08 -10.65
N ASP A 520 -24.08 -7.41 -11.78
CA ASP A 520 -25.40 -6.99 -12.22
C ASP A 520 -26.37 -8.20 -12.30
N LEU A 521 -27.59 -8.03 -11.80
CA LEU A 521 -28.63 -9.07 -11.78
C LEU A 521 -29.07 -9.50 -13.20
N ALA A 522 -28.91 -8.65 -14.21
CA ALA A 522 -29.13 -9.01 -15.61
C ALA A 522 -27.95 -9.78 -16.24
N ASN A 523 -26.79 -9.80 -15.59
CA ASN A 523 -25.62 -10.54 -16.09
C ASN A 523 -25.71 -12.03 -15.71
N ALA A 524 -26.59 -12.76 -16.40
CA ALA A 524 -26.81 -14.19 -16.18
C ALA A 524 -25.54 -15.04 -16.42
N ALA A 525 -24.63 -14.58 -17.27
CA ALA A 525 -23.38 -15.29 -17.55
C ALA A 525 -22.41 -15.26 -16.36
N SER A 526 -22.24 -14.09 -15.73
CA SER A 526 -21.43 -13.92 -14.51
C SER A 526 -22.02 -14.70 -13.33
N GLN A 527 -23.33 -14.63 -13.14
CA GLN A 527 -24.03 -15.41 -12.12
C GLN A 527 -23.83 -16.91 -12.30
N ALA A 528 -24.02 -17.42 -13.52
CA ALA A 528 -23.80 -18.84 -13.81
C ALA A 528 -22.34 -19.28 -13.61
N LEU A 529 -21.37 -18.43 -13.92
CA LEU A 529 -19.95 -18.68 -13.68
C LEU A 529 -19.64 -18.76 -12.18
N LEU A 530 -20.15 -17.83 -11.38
CA LEU A 530 -19.96 -17.82 -9.92
C LEU A 530 -20.59 -19.05 -9.26
N THR A 531 -21.85 -19.37 -9.60
CA THR A 531 -22.53 -20.58 -9.12
C THR A 531 -21.77 -21.84 -9.55
N GLY A 532 -21.34 -21.91 -10.81
CA GLY A 532 -20.57 -23.04 -11.33
C GLY A 532 -19.21 -23.23 -10.64
N ALA A 533 -18.62 -22.15 -10.13
CA ALA A 533 -17.41 -22.18 -9.32
C ALA A 533 -17.66 -22.50 -7.84
N GLY A 534 -18.91 -22.69 -7.42
CA GLY A 534 -19.33 -23.07 -6.06
C GLY A 534 -19.67 -21.90 -5.14
N PHE A 535 -19.71 -20.66 -5.65
CA PHE A 535 -20.13 -19.51 -4.85
C PHE A 535 -21.63 -19.56 -4.56
N ARG A 536 -22.03 -19.19 -3.33
CA ARG A 536 -23.40 -19.05 -2.90
C ARG A 536 -23.88 -17.62 -3.10
N ARG A 537 -25.04 -17.43 -3.74
CA ARG A 537 -25.74 -16.14 -3.73
C ARG A 537 -26.32 -15.88 -2.35
N TRP A 538 -25.93 -14.80 -1.69
CA TRP A 538 -26.40 -14.47 -0.35
C TRP A 538 -27.28 -13.22 -0.30
N GLY A 539 -27.22 -12.35 -1.33
CA GLY A 539 -27.92 -11.07 -1.31
C GLY A 539 -28.27 -10.50 -2.68
N GLN A 540 -29.12 -9.47 -2.64
CA GLN A 540 -29.48 -8.60 -3.75
C GLN A 540 -29.65 -7.17 -3.24
N ASP A 541 -29.01 -6.20 -3.88
CA ASP A 541 -29.26 -4.78 -3.64
C ASP A 541 -30.06 -4.19 -4.78
N ARG A 542 -31.00 -3.30 -4.43
CA ARG A 542 -31.75 -2.54 -5.43
C ARG A 542 -30.93 -1.35 -5.90
N GLN A 543 -30.92 -1.10 -7.21
CA GLN A 543 -30.22 0.05 -7.80
C GLN A 543 -28.72 0.09 -7.47
N ALA A 544 -28.06 -1.07 -7.48
CA ALA A 544 -26.66 -1.21 -7.10
C ALA A 544 -25.69 -0.80 -8.20
N TYR A 545 -26.12 -0.87 -9.46
CA TYR A 545 -25.27 -0.61 -10.63
C TYR A 545 -25.86 0.50 -11.50
N THR A 546 -24.96 1.34 -12.00
CA THR A 546 -25.28 2.34 -13.03
C THR A 546 -24.47 2.00 -14.28
N GLY A 547 -25.15 1.61 -15.35
CA GLY A 547 -24.57 1.36 -16.66
C GLY A 547 -23.93 2.61 -17.27
N SER A 548 -23.06 2.42 -18.25
CA SER A 548 -22.38 3.53 -18.94
C SER A 548 -23.33 4.47 -19.71
N ASP A 549 -24.55 3.99 -20.01
CA ASP A 549 -25.65 4.74 -20.61
C ASP A 549 -26.59 5.41 -19.59
N GLY A 550 -26.29 5.28 -18.28
CA GLY A 550 -27.09 5.82 -17.19
C GLY A 550 -28.25 4.92 -16.75
N THR A 551 -28.40 3.72 -17.31
CA THR A 551 -29.37 2.73 -16.82
C THR A 551 -29.02 2.29 -15.40
N ILE A 552 -30.03 2.04 -14.57
CA ILE A 552 -29.85 1.59 -13.18
C ILE A 552 -30.42 0.18 -13.05
N SER A 553 -29.62 -0.73 -12.51
CA SER A 553 -29.95 -2.14 -12.34
C SER A 553 -29.68 -2.63 -10.91
N ASP A 554 -30.33 -3.72 -10.56
CA ASP A 554 -30.15 -4.40 -9.28
C ASP A 554 -28.86 -5.24 -9.30
N GLY A 555 -28.26 -5.45 -8.14
CA GLY A 555 -27.04 -6.24 -7.98
C GLY A 555 -27.29 -7.60 -7.35
N ALA A 556 -26.54 -8.62 -7.74
CA ALA A 556 -26.51 -9.94 -7.14
C ALA A 556 -25.15 -10.19 -6.46
N TYR A 557 -25.18 -10.63 -5.20
CA TYR A 557 -23.98 -10.85 -4.40
C TYR A 557 -23.75 -12.30 -4.06
N PHE A 558 -22.50 -12.72 -4.23
CA PHE A 558 -22.04 -14.08 -4.09
C PHE A 558 -20.91 -14.15 -3.07
N GLU A 559 -20.79 -15.28 -2.39
CA GLU A 559 -19.71 -15.56 -1.46
C GLU A 559 -19.25 -17.02 -1.55
N LEU A 560 -18.00 -17.25 -1.19
CA LEU A 560 -17.42 -18.57 -1.01
C LEU A 560 -16.52 -18.54 0.23
N LEU A 561 -16.75 -19.46 1.16
CA LEU A 561 -15.93 -19.60 2.35
C LEU A 561 -14.88 -20.68 2.16
N SER A 562 -13.71 -20.50 2.77
CA SER A 562 -12.66 -21.53 2.81
C SER A 562 -13.13 -22.88 3.39
N SER A 563 -14.18 -22.88 4.21
CA SER A 563 -14.79 -24.07 4.81
C SER A 563 -15.89 -24.73 3.95
N ASP A 564 -16.25 -24.13 2.81
CA ASP A 564 -17.30 -24.68 1.95
C ASP A 564 -16.80 -25.86 1.13
N ASP A 565 -17.59 -26.93 1.07
CA ASP A 565 -17.36 -28.03 0.12
C ASP A 565 -17.76 -27.59 -1.30
N ARG A 566 -16.75 -27.23 -2.09
CA ARG A 566 -16.92 -26.72 -3.45
C ARG A 566 -17.36 -27.79 -4.44
N GLU A 567 -17.00 -29.06 -4.23
CA GLU A 567 -17.29 -30.14 -5.19
C GLU A 567 -18.76 -30.54 -5.17
N SER A 568 -19.36 -30.66 -3.99
CA SER A 568 -20.80 -30.95 -3.85
C SER A 568 -21.71 -29.85 -4.40
N ARG A 569 -21.16 -28.65 -4.67
CA ARG A 569 -21.90 -27.45 -5.08
C ARG A 569 -21.72 -27.05 -6.55
N ARG A 570 -20.89 -27.76 -7.33
CA ARG A 570 -20.74 -27.45 -8.77
C ARG A 570 -22.07 -27.69 -9.50
N SER A 571 -22.41 -26.81 -10.44
CA SER A 571 -23.57 -26.98 -11.35
C SER A 571 -23.47 -28.31 -12.12
N ALA A 572 -24.12 -29.35 -11.61
CA ALA A 572 -24.23 -30.65 -12.27
C ALA A 572 -25.42 -30.61 -13.24
N THR A 573 -25.32 -31.22 -14.42
CA THR A 573 -26.54 -31.49 -15.20
C THR A 573 -27.39 -32.52 -14.46
N PRO A 574 -28.73 -32.42 -14.49
CA PRO A 574 -29.56 -33.45 -13.90
C PRO A 574 -29.27 -34.82 -14.56
N PRO A 575 -29.42 -35.94 -13.84
CA PRO A 575 -29.15 -37.26 -14.41
C PRO A 575 -30.15 -37.57 -15.53
N ALA A 576 -29.74 -38.26 -16.59
CA ALA A 576 -30.70 -38.79 -17.56
C ALA A 576 -31.51 -39.91 -16.89
N LEU A 577 -32.84 -39.91 -17.07
CA LEU A 577 -33.75 -40.89 -16.51
C LEU A 577 -34.42 -41.65 -17.65
N ASP A 578 -34.08 -42.93 -17.79
CA ASP A 578 -34.64 -43.81 -18.81
C ASP A 578 -35.71 -44.72 -18.16
N PHE A 579 -36.97 -44.55 -18.55
CA PHE A 579 -38.11 -45.36 -18.12
C PHE A 579 -38.74 -46.05 -19.35
N PRO A 580 -39.52 -47.14 -19.17
CA PRO A 580 -40.07 -47.91 -20.29
C PRO A 580 -40.88 -47.09 -21.31
N ASP A 581 -41.60 -46.06 -20.85
CA ASP A 581 -42.52 -45.28 -21.67
C ASP A 581 -42.05 -43.83 -21.93
N VAL A 582 -40.94 -43.40 -21.32
CA VAL A 582 -40.45 -42.02 -21.40
C VAL A 582 -38.95 -41.95 -21.12
N ARG A 583 -38.28 -41.02 -21.80
CA ARG A 583 -36.92 -40.62 -21.50
C ARG A 583 -36.89 -39.16 -21.04
N LEU A 584 -36.22 -38.89 -19.92
CA LEU A 584 -36.00 -37.54 -19.41
C LEU A 584 -34.51 -37.22 -19.48
N ARG A 585 -34.11 -36.27 -20.32
CA ARG A 585 -32.70 -35.90 -20.52
C ARG A 585 -32.44 -34.42 -20.24
N PRO A 586 -31.20 -34.04 -19.88
CA PRO A 586 -30.85 -32.64 -19.68
C PRO A 586 -31.17 -31.76 -20.89
N LEU A 587 -31.49 -30.50 -20.63
CA LEU A 587 -31.66 -29.49 -21.66
C LEU A 587 -30.32 -29.22 -22.36
N ARG A 588 -30.38 -28.95 -23.66
CA ARG A 588 -29.24 -28.66 -24.53
C ARG A 588 -29.53 -27.36 -25.28
N ARG A 589 -28.47 -26.70 -25.74
CA ARG A 589 -28.59 -25.43 -26.51
C ARG A 589 -29.51 -25.56 -27.73
N ASP A 590 -29.53 -26.73 -28.36
CA ASP A 590 -30.35 -26.97 -29.55
C ASP A 590 -31.86 -27.09 -29.24
N ASP A 591 -32.24 -27.23 -27.96
CA ASP A 591 -33.65 -27.27 -27.55
C ASP A 591 -34.31 -25.88 -27.53
N VAL A 592 -33.54 -24.79 -27.66
CA VAL A 592 -34.04 -23.41 -27.65
C VAL A 592 -35.12 -23.19 -28.72
N GLY A 593 -34.86 -23.67 -29.94
CA GLY A 593 -35.80 -23.55 -31.06
C GLY A 593 -37.13 -24.30 -30.82
N PRO A 594 -37.09 -25.61 -30.54
CA PRO A 594 -38.28 -26.39 -30.17
C PRO A 594 -39.06 -25.82 -28.97
N LEU A 595 -38.36 -25.32 -27.95
CA LEU A 595 -38.98 -24.72 -26.76
C LEU A 595 -39.72 -23.42 -27.10
N ALA A 596 -39.09 -22.50 -27.83
CA ALA A 596 -39.72 -21.25 -28.26
C ALA A 596 -40.98 -21.50 -29.10
N ARG A 597 -40.94 -22.50 -30.00
CA ARG A 597 -42.13 -22.93 -30.77
C ARG A 597 -43.24 -23.48 -29.89
N THR A 598 -42.88 -24.21 -28.83
CA THR A 598 -43.85 -24.76 -27.88
C THR A 598 -44.54 -23.65 -27.07
N TRP A 599 -43.80 -22.61 -26.68
CA TRP A 599 -44.39 -21.46 -25.96
C TRP A 599 -45.25 -20.56 -26.83
N ALA A 600 -45.05 -20.56 -28.14
CA ALA A 600 -45.90 -19.86 -29.10
C ALA A 600 -47.25 -20.57 -29.36
N ASP A 601 -47.41 -21.81 -28.90
CA ASP A 601 -48.67 -22.54 -29.05
C ASP A 601 -49.78 -21.91 -28.19
N PRO A 602 -50.96 -21.59 -28.76
CA PRO A 602 -52.04 -20.92 -28.02
C PRO A 602 -52.53 -21.68 -26.78
N GLU A 603 -52.49 -23.01 -26.79
CA GLU A 603 -52.90 -23.81 -25.63
C GLU A 603 -51.85 -23.74 -24.51
N ILE A 604 -50.54 -23.73 -24.84
CA ILE A 604 -49.48 -23.47 -23.86
C ILE A 604 -49.55 -22.04 -23.35
N ALA A 605 -49.62 -21.05 -24.24
CA ALA A 605 -49.66 -19.64 -23.88
C ALA A 605 -50.85 -19.31 -22.96
N LYS A 606 -51.95 -20.07 -23.03
CA LYS A 606 -53.05 -19.94 -22.08
C LYS A 606 -52.65 -20.36 -20.66
N TRP A 607 -51.95 -21.48 -20.50
CA TRP A 607 -51.68 -22.08 -19.19
C TRP A 607 -50.34 -21.65 -18.59
N LEU A 608 -49.37 -21.24 -19.41
CA LEU A 608 -48.11 -20.68 -18.96
C LEU A 608 -48.16 -19.16 -19.14
N SER A 609 -48.05 -18.41 -18.04
CA SER A 609 -48.00 -16.94 -18.05
C SER A 609 -46.63 -16.45 -18.57
N ILE A 610 -46.30 -16.78 -19.82
CA ILE A 610 -45.06 -16.39 -20.51
C ILE A 610 -45.37 -15.24 -21.45
N ALA A 611 -44.61 -14.16 -21.34
CA ALA A 611 -44.73 -13.00 -22.21
C ALA A 611 -44.39 -13.40 -23.66
N GLN A 612 -45.20 -12.96 -24.63
CA GLN A 612 -45.17 -13.47 -26.00
C GLN A 612 -44.17 -12.72 -26.91
N ASP A 613 -43.46 -11.72 -26.37
CA ASP A 613 -42.40 -10.97 -27.03
C ASP A 613 -41.03 -11.66 -26.87
N ASP A 614 -40.26 -11.75 -27.95
CA ASP A 614 -38.90 -12.31 -27.93
C ASP A 614 -38.76 -13.71 -27.28
N LEU A 615 -39.67 -14.62 -27.63
CA LEU A 615 -39.65 -16.01 -27.15
C LEU A 615 -38.32 -16.73 -27.42
N GLY A 616 -37.56 -16.30 -28.43
CA GLY A 616 -36.24 -16.86 -28.75
C GLY A 616 -35.20 -16.56 -27.66
N ALA A 617 -35.07 -15.30 -27.26
CA ALA A 617 -34.17 -14.92 -26.17
C ALA A 617 -34.61 -15.54 -24.83
N GLN A 618 -35.92 -15.48 -24.53
CA GLN A 618 -36.46 -16.09 -23.30
C GLN A 618 -36.19 -17.61 -23.23
N ALA A 619 -36.34 -18.34 -24.35
CA ALA A 619 -36.04 -19.76 -24.40
C ALA A 619 -34.53 -20.05 -24.25
N ALA A 620 -33.67 -19.20 -24.81
CA ALA A 620 -32.22 -19.31 -24.65
C ALA A 620 -31.80 -19.14 -23.18
N ASP A 621 -32.40 -18.18 -22.48
CA ASP A 621 -32.13 -17.95 -21.06
C ASP A 621 -32.69 -19.07 -20.18
N TYR A 622 -33.89 -19.56 -20.49
CA TYR A 622 -34.46 -20.71 -19.81
C TYR A 622 -33.58 -21.96 -19.94
N VAL A 623 -33.15 -22.31 -21.15
CA VAL A 623 -32.24 -23.44 -21.39
C VAL A 623 -30.91 -23.23 -20.69
N ARG A 624 -30.36 -22.01 -20.71
CA ARG A 624 -29.08 -21.69 -20.06
C ARG A 624 -29.16 -21.91 -18.54
N ALA A 625 -30.22 -21.43 -17.90
CA ALA A 625 -30.43 -21.59 -16.46
C ALA A 625 -30.71 -23.06 -16.11
N LYS A 626 -31.73 -23.65 -16.74
CA LYS A 626 -32.35 -24.93 -16.33
C LYS A 626 -31.60 -26.16 -16.83
N ARG A 627 -30.55 -25.99 -17.65
CA ARG A 627 -29.66 -27.09 -18.06
C ARG A 627 -28.89 -27.70 -16.90
N TYR A 628 -28.69 -26.95 -15.82
CA TYR A 628 -28.01 -27.42 -14.62
C TYR A 628 -29.00 -27.61 -13.47
N ALA A 629 -28.61 -28.41 -12.49
CA ALA A 629 -29.31 -28.61 -11.24
C ALA A 629 -29.07 -27.41 -10.32
N ASP A 630 -30.16 -26.79 -9.84
CA ASP A 630 -30.10 -25.80 -8.77
C ASP A 630 -31.30 -26.02 -7.83
N PRO A 631 -31.16 -26.84 -6.79
CA PRO A 631 -32.26 -27.16 -5.89
C PRO A 631 -32.84 -25.93 -5.15
N GLU A 632 -32.06 -24.86 -4.98
CA GLU A 632 -32.45 -23.69 -4.18
C GLU A 632 -33.26 -22.69 -4.98
N THR A 633 -32.89 -22.44 -6.23
CA THR A 633 -33.59 -21.43 -7.04
C THR A 633 -34.72 -22.06 -7.84
N HIS A 634 -34.40 -23.06 -8.65
CA HIS A 634 -35.22 -23.36 -9.80
C HIS A 634 -35.46 -24.84 -10.01
N GLY A 635 -34.82 -25.70 -9.22
CA GLY A 635 -34.99 -27.15 -9.22
C GLY A 635 -34.22 -27.89 -10.31
N LEU A 636 -34.66 -29.11 -10.59
CA LEU A 636 -34.14 -30.02 -11.60
C LEU A 636 -35.10 -30.08 -12.80
N TRP A 637 -34.59 -29.92 -14.02
CA TRP A 637 -35.43 -29.88 -15.23
C TRP A 637 -34.87 -30.72 -16.36
N TRP A 638 -35.77 -31.36 -17.09
CA TRP A 638 -35.47 -32.26 -18.19
C TRP A 638 -36.32 -31.92 -19.40
N VAL A 639 -35.77 -32.23 -20.58
CA VAL A 639 -36.58 -32.44 -21.77
C VAL A 639 -37.27 -33.79 -21.66
N VAL A 640 -38.57 -33.80 -21.95
CA VAL A 640 -39.37 -35.01 -22.10
C VAL A 640 -39.18 -35.52 -23.53
N CYS A 641 -38.82 -36.79 -23.65
CA CYS A 641 -38.66 -37.52 -24.91
C CYS A 641 -39.48 -38.82 -24.85
N ALA A 642 -39.87 -39.37 -26.00
CA ALA A 642 -40.36 -40.75 -26.05
C ALA A 642 -39.21 -41.72 -25.66
N ALA A 643 -39.53 -42.90 -25.12
CA ALA A 643 -38.55 -43.83 -24.52
C ALA A 643 -37.32 -44.13 -25.39
N GLU A 644 -37.49 -44.22 -26.72
CA GLU A 644 -36.42 -44.52 -27.69
C GLU A 644 -36.05 -43.32 -28.58
N SER A 645 -36.46 -42.11 -28.23
CA SER A 645 -36.14 -40.88 -28.96
C SER A 645 -35.34 -39.93 -28.07
N ASP A 646 -34.58 -39.04 -28.72
CA ASP A 646 -33.92 -37.90 -28.08
C ASP A 646 -34.56 -36.55 -28.48
N ASP A 647 -35.64 -36.63 -29.25
CA ASP A 647 -36.37 -35.49 -29.78
C ASP A 647 -37.14 -34.76 -28.68
N PHE A 648 -37.18 -33.44 -28.78
CA PHE A 648 -37.93 -32.60 -27.86
C PHE A 648 -39.43 -32.85 -27.98
N ALA A 649 -40.06 -33.38 -26.93
CA ALA A 649 -41.51 -33.54 -26.83
C ALA A 649 -42.14 -32.64 -25.76
N GLY A 650 -41.34 -32.01 -24.91
CA GLY A 650 -41.79 -31.13 -23.84
C GLY A 650 -40.72 -30.93 -22.77
N VAL A 651 -41.12 -30.35 -21.66
CA VAL A 651 -40.25 -30.11 -20.50
C VAL A 651 -40.98 -30.54 -19.24
N ALA A 652 -40.26 -31.18 -18.32
CA ALA A 652 -40.77 -31.54 -17.00
C ALA A 652 -39.67 -31.39 -15.95
N GLY A 653 -40.04 -31.07 -14.72
CA GLY A 653 -39.07 -30.83 -13.66
C GLY A 653 -39.63 -30.94 -12.25
N LEU A 654 -38.71 -30.92 -11.29
CA LEU A 654 -38.96 -30.88 -9.85
C LEU A 654 -38.41 -29.56 -9.31
N GLN A 655 -39.27 -28.74 -8.72
CA GLN A 655 -38.95 -27.42 -8.15
C GLN A 655 -39.38 -27.32 -6.69
N HIS A 656 -39.06 -26.21 -6.02
CA HIS A 656 -39.36 -26.00 -4.60
C HIS A 656 -38.93 -27.19 -3.71
N ILE A 657 -37.72 -27.69 -3.95
CA ILE A 657 -37.19 -28.88 -3.27
C ILE A 657 -36.78 -28.49 -1.85
N THR A 658 -37.37 -29.13 -0.85
CA THR A 658 -37.10 -28.86 0.57
C THR A 658 -36.47 -30.08 1.26
N GLY A 659 -35.55 -29.83 2.20
CA GLY A 659 -34.92 -30.87 3.02
C GLY A 659 -35.63 -31.10 4.37
N GLY A 660 -35.08 -32.03 5.17
CA GLY A 660 -35.52 -32.27 6.55
C GLY A 660 -36.74 -33.21 6.71
N PRO A 661 -37.31 -33.32 7.92
CA PRO A 661 -38.34 -34.32 8.25
C PRO A 661 -39.64 -34.21 7.44
N ALA A 662 -39.89 -33.05 6.83
CA ALA A 662 -41.06 -32.76 6.00
C ALA A 662 -40.68 -32.44 4.53
N SER A 663 -39.54 -32.99 4.06
CA SER A 663 -39.02 -32.77 2.70
C SER A 663 -40.07 -32.99 1.61
N SER A 664 -40.12 -32.08 0.65
CA SER A 664 -41.05 -32.11 -0.48
C SER A 664 -40.40 -31.62 -1.78
N ALA A 665 -41.01 -31.94 -2.92
CA ALA A 665 -40.70 -31.33 -4.21
C ALA A 665 -41.99 -31.11 -5.00
N GLU A 666 -42.06 -30.07 -5.81
CA GLU A 666 -43.19 -29.78 -6.67
C GLU A 666 -42.90 -30.22 -8.12
N VAL A 667 -43.80 -30.94 -8.75
CA VAL A 667 -43.68 -31.33 -10.15
C VAL A 667 -44.35 -30.31 -11.07
N GLY A 668 -43.64 -29.88 -12.10
CA GLY A 668 -44.14 -29.02 -13.18
C GLY A 668 -43.82 -29.61 -14.55
N TYR A 669 -44.70 -29.44 -15.53
CA TYR A 669 -44.49 -29.96 -16.89
C TYR A 669 -45.37 -29.29 -17.95
N TRP A 670 -44.92 -29.35 -19.20
CA TRP A 670 -45.72 -29.03 -20.38
C TRP A 670 -45.21 -29.82 -21.60
N LEU A 671 -46.09 -30.08 -22.56
CA LEU A 671 -45.76 -30.82 -23.78
C LEU A 671 -45.94 -29.98 -25.03
N ALA A 672 -45.05 -30.17 -26.00
CA ALA A 672 -45.20 -29.66 -27.36
C ALA A 672 -46.53 -30.13 -27.97
N PRO A 673 -47.14 -29.35 -28.87
CA PRO A 673 -48.43 -29.68 -29.48
C PRO A 673 -48.49 -31.10 -30.06
N ASP A 674 -47.45 -31.49 -30.80
CA ASP A 674 -47.37 -32.79 -31.49
C ASP A 674 -47.17 -33.97 -30.53
N ALA A 675 -46.80 -33.72 -29.27
CA ALA A 675 -46.56 -34.75 -28.25
C ALA A 675 -47.80 -35.05 -27.37
N ARG A 676 -48.87 -34.26 -27.48
CA ARG A 676 -50.08 -34.40 -26.65
C ARG A 676 -50.88 -35.65 -27.04
N GLY A 677 -51.64 -36.21 -26.09
CA GLY A 677 -52.51 -37.36 -26.35
C GLY A 677 -51.82 -38.73 -26.36
N HIS A 678 -50.49 -38.78 -26.29
CA HIS A 678 -49.70 -40.02 -26.34
C HIS A 678 -49.29 -40.57 -24.96
N GLY A 679 -49.83 -40.01 -23.87
CA GLY A 679 -49.52 -40.46 -22.50
C GLY A 679 -48.18 -39.99 -21.92
N LEU A 680 -47.36 -39.26 -22.70
CA LEU A 680 -46.01 -38.81 -22.31
C LEU A 680 -45.98 -37.97 -21.03
N ALA A 681 -46.98 -37.10 -20.80
CA ALA A 681 -47.06 -36.29 -19.59
C ALA A 681 -47.21 -37.17 -18.34
N THR A 682 -48.12 -38.15 -18.39
CA THR A 682 -48.33 -39.10 -17.30
C THR A 682 -47.06 -39.93 -17.05
N ALA A 683 -46.39 -40.38 -18.12
CA ALA A 683 -45.15 -41.14 -18.00
C ALA A 683 -44.03 -40.30 -17.36
N ALA A 684 -43.84 -39.05 -17.82
CA ALA A 684 -42.86 -38.12 -17.27
C ALA A 684 -43.11 -37.82 -15.78
N VAL A 685 -44.36 -37.55 -15.39
CA VAL A 685 -44.71 -37.30 -13.97
C VAL A 685 -44.47 -38.55 -13.12
N ARG A 686 -44.80 -39.75 -13.62
CA ARG A 686 -44.49 -41.01 -12.90
C ARG A 686 -42.99 -41.19 -12.70
N ALA A 687 -42.19 -40.93 -13.72
CA ALA A 687 -40.73 -40.99 -13.65
C ALA A 687 -40.17 -40.00 -12.62
N LEU A 688 -40.65 -38.74 -12.64
CA LEU A 688 -40.23 -37.72 -11.67
C LEU A 688 -40.66 -38.04 -10.23
N VAL A 689 -41.86 -38.58 -10.03
CA VAL A 689 -42.33 -39.05 -8.71
C VAL A 689 -41.46 -40.20 -8.20
N ALA A 690 -41.15 -41.18 -9.06
CA ALA A 690 -40.28 -42.30 -8.70
C ALA A 690 -38.87 -41.81 -8.34
N PHE A 691 -38.30 -40.90 -9.14
CA PHE A 691 -37.01 -40.27 -8.87
C PHE A 691 -37.00 -39.45 -7.57
N ALA A 692 -38.08 -38.70 -7.30
CA ALA A 692 -38.21 -37.89 -6.10
C ALA A 692 -38.21 -38.76 -4.83
N PHE A 693 -38.88 -39.92 -4.84
CA PHE A 693 -38.94 -40.82 -3.69
C PHE A 693 -37.73 -41.76 -3.57
N LEU A 694 -36.99 -42.00 -4.65
CA LEU A 694 -35.81 -42.85 -4.64
C LEU A 694 -34.75 -42.28 -3.67
N ALA A 695 -34.16 -43.14 -2.84
CA ALA A 695 -33.21 -42.72 -1.80
C ALA A 695 -31.95 -42.04 -2.40
N PRO A 696 -31.34 -41.04 -1.71
CA PRO A 696 -30.14 -40.35 -2.20
C PRO A 696 -28.96 -41.29 -2.50
N GLY A 697 -28.76 -42.33 -1.68
CA GLY A 697 -27.73 -43.35 -1.91
C GLY A 697 -27.94 -44.21 -3.16
N ARG A 698 -29.13 -44.15 -3.78
CA ARG A 698 -29.45 -44.79 -5.07
C ARG A 698 -29.62 -43.77 -6.21
N GLY A 699 -29.27 -42.50 -5.97
CA GLY A 699 -29.29 -41.43 -6.98
C GLY A 699 -30.60 -40.66 -7.11
N GLY A 700 -31.56 -40.82 -6.19
CA GLY A 700 -32.79 -40.02 -6.15
C GLY A 700 -32.78 -38.89 -5.11
N LEU A 701 -33.92 -38.23 -4.87
CA LEU A 701 -34.01 -37.11 -3.90
C LEU A 701 -34.39 -37.54 -2.48
N GLY A 702 -35.05 -38.69 -2.31
CA GLY A 702 -35.54 -39.17 -1.02
C GLY A 702 -36.57 -38.27 -0.33
N VAL A 703 -37.30 -37.43 -1.08
CA VAL A 703 -38.33 -36.56 -0.48
C VAL A 703 -39.52 -37.38 0.00
N ARG A 704 -40.26 -36.86 0.98
CA ARG A 704 -41.41 -37.56 1.57
C ARG A 704 -42.73 -37.24 0.87
N ARG A 705 -42.79 -36.14 0.12
CA ARG A 705 -44.00 -35.67 -0.57
C ARG A 705 -43.64 -35.07 -1.93
N VAL A 706 -44.42 -35.41 -2.96
CA VAL A 706 -44.43 -34.67 -4.23
C VAL A 706 -45.74 -33.90 -4.33
N THR A 707 -45.68 -32.61 -4.64
CA THR A 707 -46.85 -31.75 -4.82
C THR A 707 -47.01 -31.31 -6.28
N ALA A 708 -48.21 -30.90 -6.67
CA ALA A 708 -48.47 -30.26 -7.96
C ALA A 708 -49.63 -29.26 -7.84
N GLY A 709 -49.56 -28.17 -8.60
CA GLY A 709 -50.69 -27.28 -8.84
C GLY A 709 -51.28 -27.50 -10.24
N VAL A 710 -52.60 -27.44 -10.36
CA VAL A 710 -53.26 -27.41 -11.68
C VAL A 710 -54.41 -26.39 -11.68
N GLY A 711 -54.36 -25.46 -12.63
CA GLY A 711 -55.43 -24.48 -12.83
C GLY A 711 -56.76 -25.18 -13.12
N ASP A 712 -57.82 -24.77 -12.42
CA ASP A 712 -59.14 -25.35 -12.57
C ASP A 712 -59.64 -25.17 -14.02
N GLY A 713 -60.15 -26.26 -14.60
CA GLY A 713 -60.47 -26.36 -16.02
C GLY A 713 -59.38 -27.02 -16.88
N ASN A 714 -58.11 -27.14 -16.43
CA ASN A 714 -57.08 -27.91 -17.12
C ASN A 714 -57.26 -29.43 -16.89
N THR A 715 -58.30 -29.96 -17.52
CA THR A 715 -58.75 -31.34 -17.31
C THR A 715 -57.72 -32.38 -17.77
N ALA A 716 -56.89 -32.03 -18.77
CA ALA A 716 -55.83 -32.90 -19.26
C ALA A 716 -54.69 -33.06 -18.23
N SER A 717 -54.21 -31.94 -17.67
CA SER A 717 -53.17 -31.96 -16.63
C SER A 717 -53.67 -32.63 -15.35
N LEU A 718 -54.92 -32.36 -14.93
CA LEU A 718 -55.53 -33.01 -13.78
C LEU A 718 -55.56 -34.55 -13.94
N ARG A 719 -55.98 -35.04 -15.11
CA ARG A 719 -56.00 -36.48 -15.41
C ARG A 719 -54.60 -37.09 -15.42
N ALA A 720 -53.59 -36.39 -15.96
CA ALA A 720 -52.21 -36.88 -15.98
C ALA A 720 -51.63 -37.00 -14.56
N LEU A 721 -51.81 -35.97 -13.71
CA LEU A 721 -51.38 -35.99 -12.31
C LEU A 721 -52.08 -37.10 -11.51
N GLN A 722 -53.39 -37.27 -11.65
CA GLN A 722 -54.15 -38.34 -11.00
C GLN A 722 -53.70 -39.73 -11.48
N SER A 723 -53.45 -39.89 -12.77
CA SER A 723 -52.94 -41.15 -13.35
C SER A 723 -51.51 -41.47 -12.90
N ALA A 724 -50.73 -40.45 -12.49
CA ALA A 724 -49.43 -40.60 -11.85
C ALA A 724 -49.51 -40.83 -10.33
N GLY A 725 -50.72 -40.91 -9.78
CA GLY A 725 -50.99 -41.25 -8.38
C GLY A 725 -51.04 -40.07 -7.42
N LEU A 726 -51.09 -38.83 -7.91
CA LEU A 726 -51.33 -37.66 -7.06
C LEU A 726 -52.83 -37.52 -6.76
N GLN A 727 -53.17 -37.09 -5.55
CA GLN A 727 -54.54 -36.90 -5.08
C GLN A 727 -54.83 -35.42 -4.84
N VAL A 728 -56.05 -34.97 -5.13
CA VAL A 728 -56.48 -33.60 -4.82
C VAL A 728 -56.64 -33.46 -3.31
N VAL A 729 -55.85 -32.57 -2.71
CA VAL A 729 -55.84 -32.31 -1.27
C VAL A 729 -56.38 -30.93 -0.90
N GLY A 730 -56.51 -30.03 -1.88
CA GLY A 730 -57.01 -28.68 -1.62
C GLY A 730 -57.32 -27.87 -2.86
N ARG A 731 -57.85 -26.67 -2.64
CA ARG A 731 -58.17 -25.68 -3.67
C ARG A 731 -57.83 -24.28 -3.16
N ALA A 732 -56.94 -23.59 -3.85
CA ALA A 732 -56.65 -22.17 -3.60
C ALA A 732 -57.49 -21.32 -4.57
N ARG A 733 -58.34 -20.45 -4.03
CA ARG A 733 -59.24 -19.64 -4.86
C ARG A 733 -58.51 -18.47 -5.50
N GLN A 734 -58.77 -18.23 -6.79
CA GLN A 734 -58.16 -17.15 -7.57
C GLN A 734 -56.63 -17.09 -7.42
N ALA A 735 -55.97 -18.24 -7.53
CA ALA A 735 -54.56 -18.40 -7.20
C ALA A 735 -53.66 -18.62 -8.42
N GLU A 736 -54.24 -18.90 -9.59
CA GLU A 736 -53.49 -19.15 -10.82
C GLU A 736 -53.85 -18.10 -11.88
N ALA A 737 -52.88 -17.30 -12.29
CA ALA A 737 -53.04 -16.36 -13.39
C ALA A 737 -52.77 -17.08 -14.73
N LEU A 738 -53.74 -17.04 -15.63
CA LEU A 738 -53.61 -17.57 -16.98
C LEU A 738 -52.94 -16.54 -17.90
N GLY A 739 -52.38 -16.98 -19.02
CA GLY A 739 -51.70 -16.08 -19.97
C GLY A 739 -52.62 -15.11 -20.71
N ASP A 740 -53.94 -15.31 -20.65
CA ASP A 740 -54.93 -14.33 -21.11
C ASP A 740 -55.27 -13.24 -20.07
N GLY A 741 -54.61 -13.27 -18.91
CA GLY A 741 -54.81 -12.34 -17.80
C GLY A 741 -56.00 -12.68 -16.89
N SER A 742 -56.76 -13.74 -17.19
CA SER A 742 -57.78 -14.24 -16.26
C SER A 742 -57.15 -14.99 -15.08
N VAL A 743 -57.86 -15.06 -13.96
CA VAL A 743 -57.40 -15.78 -12.76
C VAL A 743 -58.39 -16.90 -12.44
N VAL A 744 -57.88 -18.12 -12.30
CA VAL A 744 -58.66 -19.32 -11.95
C VAL A 744 -58.25 -19.85 -10.58
N ASP A 745 -59.08 -20.74 -10.04
CA ASP A 745 -58.73 -21.48 -8.82
C ASP A 745 -57.63 -22.50 -9.14
N LEU A 746 -56.71 -22.72 -8.20
CA LEU A 746 -55.63 -23.71 -8.32
C LEU A 746 -56.01 -24.94 -7.51
N LEU A 747 -56.16 -26.09 -8.16
CA LEU A 747 -56.29 -27.37 -7.47
C LEU A 747 -54.91 -27.82 -7.00
N LEU A 748 -54.80 -28.15 -5.72
CA LEU A 748 -53.56 -28.60 -5.08
C LEU A 748 -53.60 -30.11 -4.96
N LEU A 749 -52.57 -30.78 -5.49
CA LEU A 749 -52.42 -32.21 -5.42
C LEU A 749 -51.13 -32.60 -4.69
N ASP A 750 -51.16 -33.75 -4.02
CA ASP A 750 -49.95 -34.36 -3.48
C ASP A 750 -49.92 -35.88 -3.68
N ARG A 751 -48.72 -36.44 -3.53
CA ARG A 751 -48.48 -37.86 -3.29
C ARG A 751 -47.44 -37.96 -2.18
N VAL A 752 -47.69 -38.82 -1.20
CA VAL A 752 -46.76 -39.07 -0.10
C VAL A 752 -46.04 -40.38 -0.36
N ALA A 753 -44.75 -40.44 -0.02
CA ALA A 753 -43.97 -41.67 -0.09
C ALA A 753 -44.66 -42.77 0.72
N PRO A 754 -44.73 -44.02 0.23
CA PRO A 754 -45.25 -45.13 1.01
C PRO A 754 -44.47 -45.22 2.33
N GLY A 755 -45.19 -45.41 3.45
CA GLY A 755 -44.56 -45.60 4.75
C GLY A 755 -43.52 -46.73 4.67
N THR A 756 -42.47 -46.66 5.49
CA THR A 756 -41.33 -47.59 5.53
C THR A 756 -41.70 -49.02 6.00
N GLY A 757 -42.76 -49.60 5.44
CA GLY A 757 -43.33 -50.89 5.82
C GLY A 757 -43.43 -51.90 4.69
N GLU A 758 -43.31 -51.52 3.42
CA GLU A 758 -43.33 -52.48 2.30
C GLU A 758 -42.27 -52.07 1.27
N GLU A 759 -41.16 -52.83 1.27
CA GLU A 759 -40.17 -52.84 0.18
C GLU A 759 -40.76 -53.61 -1.00
N ASP A 760 -40.98 -52.93 -2.13
CA ASP A 760 -40.89 -53.49 -3.49
C ASP A 760 -40.47 -52.40 -4.48
#